data_AF-A0AAD6DSD4-F1
#
_entry.id   AF-A0AAD6DSD4-F1
#
_cell.length_a   1.000
_cell.length_b   1.000
_cell.length_c   1.000
_cell.angle_alpha   90.00
_cell.angle_beta   90.00
_cell.angle_gamma   90.00
#
_symmetry.space_group_name_H-M   'P 1'
#
loop_
_entity.id
_entity.type
_entity.pdbx_description
1 polymer ?
#
loop_
_entity_poly.entity_id
_entity_poly.type
_entity_poly.pdbx_seq_one_letter_code
_entity_poly.pdbx_strand_id
1 'polypeptide(L)'
;MIWASDQDTYSWSAHEALLGKTLKSNSQVALQTDSALLKELSVKAVNKGLNQQCYRGTECVDLSNPQVNCEAGYTLVGYDKSKCRKSADYYGMPICCATSSKPSSCTWRGSGGDCDGQCHENEVTLFTSSTGGGDYDGFKSQSGTKKCSRGKKAFCCTDDQFDDLTADCYWTGCNGKCASGETSVATASNLYDKCTIFHHSMHYCCKTSPAPLTDCHWVGKGDCADNRCSSSEVTLATNGQGDSFSSCNWWRKKALCCTPGTSAAAGCQDVDPCDLDSTLCTDYNDEYGTSLSKRDLLPGWADLEGDLEYDGLYNGTYLDLIERELMFDDDEEETHTLEKRAAPRREMPVRFMLKGIEKVVTMLSMSYPSNGELFKGKRGKEVLQKAMVLASQSCGSCAISAIDPSSASKCDTEHIVDLQYIPQLFTTALSGVLPTGKKMASSIINQADFLKYARDAVSDLAKAGKISSGDSSIMNDRLFNAIGSTTNRLGLIRTATNVNLYKGRVFDFLDDSNFEFTGSIKSVIELKKWQKILNTAVKYGTSEDQLLDPIRMTIAVWVYLNNAQVLARLNQVRQNIYTETKNVATYVPGMTSLPSIMKEFDKAYFEHAAAESLKWTEARIAAVSSAYTNTLIVPGNSEIVKSTLNLLYNNLNEIKTPDLDSLD
;
A
#
# COMPACT_ATOMS: atom_id res chain seq x y z
N MET A 1 36.46 -22.97 -13.81
CA MET A 1 35.76 -22.42 -12.63
C MET A 1 36.05 -20.94 -12.42
N ILE A 2 37.30 -20.47 -12.51
CA ILE A 2 37.61 -19.03 -12.33
C ILE A 2 36.84 -18.13 -13.31
N TRP A 3 36.71 -18.54 -14.58
CA TRP A 3 35.94 -17.79 -15.60
C TRP A 3 34.43 -17.71 -15.37
N ALA A 4 33.83 -18.67 -14.66
CA ALA A 4 32.41 -18.63 -14.34
C ALA A 4 32.12 -17.67 -13.17
N SER A 5 33.13 -17.34 -12.35
CA SER A 5 32.99 -16.44 -11.21
C SER A 5 33.11 -14.96 -11.56
N ASP A 6 33.88 -14.62 -12.59
CA ASP A 6 34.06 -13.22 -13.04
C ASP A 6 32.94 -12.75 -13.99
N GLN A 7 32.20 -13.69 -14.59
CA GLN A 7 31.11 -13.42 -15.55
C GLN A 7 29.72 -13.67 -14.93
N ASP A 8 29.66 -13.96 -13.62
CA ASP A 8 28.38 -14.34 -13.00
C ASP A 8 27.52 -13.13 -12.63
N THR A 9 26.22 -13.33 -12.71
CA THR A 9 25.22 -12.38 -12.21
C THR A 9 24.92 -12.67 -10.74
N TYR A 10 24.27 -11.75 -10.02
CA TYR A 10 23.79 -12.01 -8.64
C TYR A 10 22.77 -13.16 -8.53
N SER A 11 22.32 -13.70 -9.68
CA SER A 11 21.48 -14.90 -9.83
C SER A 11 22.25 -16.19 -10.18
N TRP A 12 23.58 -16.19 -10.14
CA TRP A 12 24.42 -17.39 -10.40
C TRP A 12 24.24 -18.06 -11.77
N SER A 13 23.71 -17.32 -12.76
CA SER A 13 23.34 -17.84 -14.08
C SER A 13 24.48 -18.54 -14.81
N ALA A 14 25.74 -18.10 -14.63
CA ALA A 14 26.90 -18.73 -15.25
C ALA A 14 27.30 -20.04 -14.55
N HIS A 15 27.16 -20.10 -13.22
CA HIS A 15 27.39 -21.33 -12.46
C HIS A 15 26.26 -22.36 -12.62
N GLU A 16 25.01 -21.93 -12.77
CA GLU A 16 23.88 -22.82 -13.08
C GLU A 16 24.04 -23.51 -14.43
N ALA A 17 24.47 -22.76 -15.46
CA ALA A 17 24.75 -23.29 -16.78
C ALA A 17 25.91 -24.31 -16.78
N LEU A 18 26.91 -24.11 -15.91
CA LEU A 18 28.04 -25.03 -15.77
C LEU A 18 27.68 -26.30 -14.99
N LEU A 19 26.84 -26.18 -13.96
CA LEU A 19 26.47 -27.30 -13.06
C LEU A 19 25.20 -28.05 -13.50
N GLY A 20 24.48 -27.54 -14.50
CA GLY A 20 23.24 -28.14 -15.00
C GLY A 20 22.12 -28.21 -13.97
N LYS A 21 22.19 -27.36 -12.92
CA LYS A 21 21.21 -27.31 -11.82
C LYS A 21 21.12 -25.89 -11.27
N THR A 22 19.94 -25.51 -10.82
CA THR A 22 19.65 -24.22 -10.19
C THR A 22 20.41 -24.08 -8.87
N LEU A 23 21.07 -22.94 -8.67
CA LEU A 23 21.85 -22.59 -7.48
C LEU A 23 21.18 -21.41 -6.79
N LYS A 24 20.65 -21.64 -5.60
CA LYS A 24 20.08 -20.57 -4.77
C LYS A 24 21.21 -19.71 -4.22
N SER A 25 21.09 -18.38 -4.32
CA SER A 25 22.10 -17.47 -3.76
C SER A 25 22.13 -17.53 -2.23
N ASN A 26 23.29 -17.26 -1.60
CA ASN A 26 23.38 -17.22 -0.13
C ASN A 26 22.43 -16.17 0.49
N SER A 27 22.04 -15.12 -0.24
CA SER A 27 20.99 -14.17 0.17
C SER A 27 19.59 -14.77 0.08
N GLN A 28 19.29 -15.61 -0.92
CA GLN A 28 18.05 -16.38 -1.01
C GLN A 28 18.00 -17.52 0.01
N VAL A 29 19.13 -18.09 0.41
CA VAL A 29 19.19 -19.10 1.47
C VAL A 29 18.96 -18.45 2.82
N ALA A 30 19.58 -17.30 3.12
CA ALA A 30 19.30 -16.53 4.33
C ALA A 30 17.83 -16.06 4.39
N LEU A 31 17.29 -15.55 3.27
CA LEU A 31 15.88 -15.14 3.16
C LEU A 31 14.88 -16.31 3.12
N GLN A 32 15.26 -17.53 2.69
CA GLN A 32 14.36 -18.70 2.75
C GLN A 32 14.34 -19.39 4.11
N THR A 33 15.48 -19.43 4.83
CA THR A 33 15.47 -19.84 6.25
C THR A 33 14.71 -18.85 7.12
N ASP A 34 14.71 -17.56 6.77
CA ASP A 34 13.88 -16.58 7.46
C ASP A 34 12.46 -16.48 6.91
N SER A 35 12.15 -16.78 5.64
CA SER A 35 10.77 -16.71 5.13
C SER A 35 9.88 -17.82 5.68
N ALA A 36 10.40 -19.03 5.90
CA ALA A 36 9.64 -20.07 6.61
C ALA A 36 9.45 -19.74 8.11
N LEU A 37 10.47 -19.14 8.73
CA LEU A 37 10.43 -18.67 10.12
C LEU A 37 9.52 -17.43 10.28
N LEU A 38 9.50 -16.53 9.30
CA LEU A 38 8.73 -15.28 9.27
C LEU A 38 7.28 -15.52 8.84
N LYS A 39 7.00 -16.51 8.00
CA LYS A 39 5.62 -16.96 7.71
C LYS A 39 5.03 -17.68 8.93
N GLU A 40 5.85 -18.38 9.72
CA GLU A 40 5.48 -18.82 11.07
C GLU A 40 5.32 -17.65 12.05
N LEU A 41 6.23 -16.68 12.09
CA LEU A 41 6.22 -15.56 13.05
C LEU A 41 5.10 -14.52 12.77
N SER A 42 4.66 -14.37 11.52
CA SER A 42 3.62 -13.42 11.11
C SER A 42 2.20 -13.98 11.30
N VAL A 43 2.02 -15.29 11.11
CA VAL A 43 0.79 -15.98 11.55
C VAL A 43 0.76 -16.08 13.08
N LYS A 44 1.93 -16.15 13.73
CA LYS A 44 2.09 -16.11 15.19
C LYS A 44 1.71 -14.74 15.76
N ALA A 45 2.27 -13.61 15.34
CA ALA A 45 2.22 -12.35 16.11
C ALA A 45 0.81 -11.79 16.42
N VAL A 46 -0.19 -11.94 15.55
CA VAL A 46 -1.56 -11.43 15.81
C VAL A 46 -2.53 -12.54 16.27
N ASN A 47 -2.30 -13.80 15.89
CA ASN A 47 -3.04 -14.94 16.45
C ASN A 47 -2.47 -15.43 17.80
N LYS A 48 -1.38 -14.82 18.30
CA LYS A 48 -0.68 -15.17 19.54
C LYS A 48 -1.47 -14.81 20.80
N GLY A 49 -2.39 -13.84 20.74
CA GLY A 49 -3.14 -13.36 21.91
C GLY A 49 -4.35 -14.21 22.29
N LEU A 50 -5.15 -14.69 21.33
CA LEU A 50 -6.54 -15.04 21.67
C LEU A 50 -6.94 -16.53 21.72
N ASN A 51 -6.31 -17.47 21.00
CA ASN A 51 -6.63 -18.92 21.13
C ASN A 51 -5.89 -19.88 20.19
N GLN A 52 -5.35 -19.41 19.05
CA GLN A 52 -5.01 -20.33 17.95
C GLN A 52 -3.71 -21.12 18.15
N GLN A 53 -2.96 -20.83 19.23
CA GLN A 53 -1.71 -21.54 19.58
C GLN A 53 -1.81 -22.24 20.94
N CYS A 54 -3.02 -22.52 21.37
CA CYS A 54 -3.29 -23.34 22.53
C CYS A 54 -4.06 -24.57 22.11
N TYR A 55 -3.70 -25.74 22.63
CA TYR A 55 -4.45 -26.98 22.43
C TYR A 55 -4.72 -27.65 23.77
N ARG A 56 -5.81 -28.42 23.82
CA ARG A 56 -6.11 -29.33 24.92
C ARG A 56 -5.82 -30.74 24.44
N GLY A 57 -4.84 -31.40 25.06
CA GLY A 57 -4.47 -32.78 24.77
C GLY A 57 -5.67 -33.71 24.89
N THR A 58 -5.69 -34.79 24.11
CA THR A 58 -6.83 -35.71 24.07
C THR A 58 -6.74 -36.80 25.12
N GLU A 59 -5.62 -37.00 25.80
CA GLU A 59 -5.37 -38.11 26.73
C GLU A 59 -5.35 -37.70 28.19
N CYS A 60 -5.63 -38.65 29.08
CA CYS A 60 -5.51 -38.46 30.52
C CYS A 60 -4.11 -38.85 30.97
N VAL A 61 -3.33 -37.85 31.37
CA VAL A 61 -1.92 -38.03 31.74
C VAL A 61 -1.70 -37.67 33.19
N ASP A 62 -0.65 -38.23 33.78
CA ASP A 62 -0.16 -37.90 35.11
C ASP A 62 0.65 -36.60 35.05
N LEU A 63 0.10 -35.49 35.53
CA LEU A 63 0.78 -34.18 35.48
C LEU A 63 1.96 -34.10 36.45
N SER A 64 2.09 -35.04 37.39
CA SER A 64 3.25 -35.12 38.30
C SER A 64 4.45 -35.81 37.67
N ASN A 65 4.25 -36.49 36.54
CA ASN A 65 5.33 -37.15 35.82
C ASN A 65 6.09 -36.13 34.94
N PRO A 66 7.39 -35.89 35.18
CA PRO A 66 8.18 -34.91 34.43
C PRO A 66 8.40 -35.28 32.94
N GLN A 67 8.02 -36.50 32.54
CA GLN A 67 8.02 -36.92 31.13
C GLN A 67 6.74 -36.51 30.38
N VAL A 68 5.68 -36.12 31.10
CA VAL A 68 4.45 -35.61 30.53
C VAL A 68 4.67 -34.14 30.19
N ASN A 69 5.08 -33.90 28.96
CA ASN A 69 5.33 -32.58 28.43
C ASN A 69 4.34 -32.26 27.32
N CYS A 70 4.07 -30.97 27.15
CA CYS A 70 3.48 -30.48 25.92
C CYS A 70 4.42 -30.77 24.74
N GLU A 71 3.87 -30.72 23.52
CA GLU A 71 4.66 -30.83 22.30
C GLU A 71 5.81 -29.81 22.30
N ALA A 72 6.91 -30.15 21.62
CA ALA A 72 8.08 -29.27 21.57
C ALA A 72 7.68 -27.85 21.12
N GLY A 73 8.06 -26.84 21.91
CA GLY A 73 7.67 -25.44 21.69
C GLY A 73 6.40 -24.98 22.40
N TYR A 74 5.74 -25.86 23.17
CA TYR A 74 4.58 -25.54 23.99
C TYR A 74 4.87 -25.72 25.49
N THR A 75 4.24 -24.90 26.31
CA THR A 75 4.29 -24.94 27.77
C THR A 75 2.93 -25.29 28.33
N LEU A 76 2.90 -26.09 29.40
CA LEU A 76 1.69 -26.42 30.13
C LEU A 76 1.19 -25.17 30.87
N VAL A 77 -0.03 -24.73 30.56
CA VAL A 77 -0.67 -23.55 31.18
C VAL A 77 -1.88 -23.91 32.04
N GLY A 78 -2.33 -25.14 31.97
CA GLY A 78 -3.43 -25.67 32.77
C GLY A 78 -3.79 -27.09 32.35
N TYR A 79 -4.93 -27.57 32.82
CA TYR A 79 -5.46 -28.87 32.42
C TYR A 79 -6.98 -28.90 32.54
N ASP A 80 -7.59 -29.92 31.95
CA ASP A 80 -9.02 -30.20 32.06
C ASP A 80 -9.23 -31.63 32.56
N LYS A 81 -10.08 -31.80 33.58
CA LYS A 81 -10.45 -33.12 34.08
C LYS A 81 -11.38 -33.88 33.15
N SER A 82 -12.13 -33.22 32.29
CA SER A 82 -13.14 -33.77 31.37
C SER A 82 -13.45 -35.26 31.56
N LYS A 83 -12.84 -36.15 30.75
CA LYS A 83 -12.98 -37.61 30.85
C LYS A 83 -12.09 -38.29 31.90
N CYS A 84 -11.10 -37.59 32.43
CA CYS A 84 -10.18 -37.98 33.50
C CYS A 84 -10.75 -37.81 34.92
N ARG A 85 -12.05 -37.50 35.04
CA ARG A 85 -12.69 -37.18 36.34
C ARG A 85 -12.57 -38.29 37.40
N LYS A 86 -12.43 -39.55 36.99
CA LYS A 86 -12.28 -40.68 37.92
C LYS A 86 -10.83 -40.92 38.37
N SER A 87 -9.88 -40.18 37.81
CA SER A 87 -8.46 -40.30 38.12
C SER A 87 -8.05 -39.39 39.27
N ALA A 88 -6.92 -39.69 39.91
CA ALA A 88 -6.35 -38.90 41.01
C ALA A 88 -6.20 -37.41 40.64
N ASP A 89 -6.16 -36.51 41.63
CA ASP A 89 -6.29 -35.05 41.40
C ASP A 89 -5.24 -34.48 40.42
N TYR A 90 -4.04 -35.05 40.40
CA TYR A 90 -2.94 -34.69 39.49
C TYR A 90 -3.02 -35.30 38.07
N TYR A 91 -4.10 -36.01 37.73
CA TYR A 91 -4.36 -36.48 36.35
C TYR A 91 -5.26 -35.51 35.58
N GLY A 92 -4.95 -35.22 34.32
CA GLY A 92 -5.78 -34.36 33.49
C GLY A 92 -5.46 -34.44 32.01
N MET A 93 -6.28 -33.80 31.19
CA MET A 93 -5.96 -33.47 29.80
C MET A 93 -5.15 -32.17 29.81
N PRO A 94 -3.88 -32.18 29.40
CA PRO A 94 -3.02 -31.02 29.51
C PRO A 94 -3.50 -29.92 28.56
N ILE A 95 -3.48 -28.67 29.00
CA ILE A 95 -3.73 -27.50 28.18
C ILE A 95 -2.38 -26.83 27.96
N CYS A 96 -1.97 -26.83 26.70
CA CYS A 96 -0.65 -26.44 26.27
C CYS A 96 -0.79 -25.21 25.37
N CYS A 97 -0.01 -24.17 25.64
CA CYS A 97 0.09 -22.99 24.78
C CYS A 97 1.53 -22.82 24.31
N ALA A 98 1.72 -22.25 23.12
CA ALA A 98 3.07 -21.99 22.60
C ALA A 98 3.91 -21.19 23.61
N THR A 99 5.12 -21.64 23.92
CA THR A 99 5.96 -21.07 24.98
C THR A 99 6.26 -19.59 24.76
N SER A 100 6.37 -19.18 23.50
CA SER A 100 6.69 -17.80 23.09
C SER A 100 5.53 -16.79 23.19
N SER A 101 4.35 -17.24 23.65
CA SER A 101 3.13 -16.45 23.75
C SER A 101 2.17 -17.06 24.77
N LYS A 102 2.73 -17.72 25.79
CA LYS A 102 1.92 -18.28 26.85
C LYS A 102 1.27 -17.12 27.62
N PRO A 103 -0.03 -17.20 27.95
CA PRO A 103 -0.65 -16.19 28.79
C PRO A 103 0.06 -16.08 30.14
N SER A 104 0.09 -14.88 30.71
CA SER A 104 0.73 -14.61 31.99
C SER A 104 0.06 -15.34 33.15
N SER A 105 -1.27 -15.48 33.10
CA SER A 105 -2.05 -16.26 34.05
C SER A 105 -3.30 -16.86 33.39
N CYS A 106 -3.71 -18.03 33.87
CA CYS A 106 -4.92 -18.70 33.43
C CYS A 106 -5.69 -19.29 34.61
N THR A 107 -7.02 -19.25 34.56
CA THR A 107 -7.91 -19.77 35.60
C THR A 107 -9.18 -20.36 35.01
N TRP A 108 -9.61 -21.50 35.54
CA TRP A 108 -10.96 -22.01 35.26
C TRP A 108 -12.03 -21.23 36.04
N ARG A 109 -12.95 -20.60 35.32
CA ARG A 109 -14.08 -19.83 35.86
C ARG A 109 -15.41 -20.55 35.68
N GLY A 110 -16.34 -20.27 36.57
CA GLY A 110 -17.66 -20.90 36.65
C GLY A 110 -17.75 -21.84 37.85
N SER A 111 -18.74 -21.63 38.71
CA SER A 111 -18.93 -22.33 39.98
C SER A 111 -20.38 -22.81 40.16
N GLY A 112 -20.62 -23.63 41.19
CA GLY A 112 -21.94 -24.19 41.48
C GLY A 112 -22.28 -25.44 40.64
N GLY A 113 -23.53 -25.90 40.78
CA GLY A 113 -24.07 -27.00 39.95
C GLY A 113 -24.43 -26.51 38.54
N ASP A 114 -25.00 -25.32 38.42
CA ASP A 114 -25.29 -24.68 37.14
C ASP A 114 -24.18 -23.68 36.80
N CYS A 115 -23.14 -24.17 36.14
CA CYS A 115 -21.94 -23.38 35.89
C CYS A 115 -22.18 -22.34 34.80
N ASP A 116 -21.91 -21.09 35.14
CA ASP A 116 -21.81 -20.00 34.17
C ASP A 116 -20.37 -19.48 34.13
N GLY A 117 -19.51 -20.20 33.41
CA GLY A 117 -18.14 -19.76 33.20
C GLY A 117 -18.11 -18.57 32.26
N GLN A 118 -17.67 -17.42 32.80
CA GLN A 118 -17.47 -16.17 32.07
C GLN A 118 -16.09 -15.61 32.45
N CYS A 119 -15.36 -15.09 31.46
CA CYS A 119 -14.09 -14.40 31.68
C CYS A 119 -14.31 -12.97 32.16
N HIS A 120 -13.37 -12.47 32.93
CA HIS A 120 -13.41 -11.10 33.42
C HIS A 120 -12.99 -10.12 32.31
N GLU A 121 -13.14 -8.83 32.60
CA GLU A 121 -12.52 -7.77 31.81
C GLU A 121 -11.02 -8.05 31.65
N ASN A 122 -10.51 -7.87 30.43
CA ASN A 122 -9.13 -8.11 30.00
C ASN A 122 -8.73 -9.60 29.96
N GLU A 123 -9.71 -10.50 29.94
CA GLU A 123 -9.48 -11.94 29.80
C GLU A 123 -10.12 -12.53 28.53
N VAL A 124 -9.54 -13.65 28.13
CA VAL A 124 -9.89 -14.37 26.91
C VAL A 124 -10.33 -15.79 27.22
N THR A 125 -11.41 -16.24 26.57
CA THR A 125 -11.89 -17.62 26.72
C THR A 125 -11.15 -18.55 25.76
N LEU A 126 -10.23 -19.37 26.27
CA LEU A 126 -9.51 -20.34 25.43
C LEU A 126 -10.29 -21.65 25.22
N PHE A 127 -10.84 -22.20 26.30
CA PHE A 127 -11.55 -23.48 26.28
C PHE A 127 -12.79 -23.45 27.15
N THR A 128 -13.73 -24.35 26.88
CA THR A 128 -14.85 -24.62 27.78
C THR A 128 -14.91 -26.10 28.18
N SER A 129 -15.38 -26.36 29.40
CA SER A 129 -15.48 -27.70 29.95
C SER A 129 -16.60 -27.82 30.98
N SER A 130 -17.24 -28.99 31.06
CA SER A 130 -18.21 -29.27 32.12
C SER A 130 -17.56 -29.54 33.48
N THR A 131 -16.25 -29.76 33.54
CA THR A 131 -15.52 -30.06 34.79
C THR A 131 -14.42 -29.04 35.06
N GLY A 132 -13.76 -28.55 34.01
CA GLY A 132 -12.55 -27.74 34.12
C GLY A 132 -11.38 -28.48 34.78
N GLY A 133 -10.35 -27.73 35.14
CA GLY A 133 -9.22 -28.15 35.98
C GLY A 133 -9.36 -27.68 37.42
N GLY A 134 -8.49 -28.17 38.30
CA GLY A 134 -8.40 -27.78 39.71
C GLY A 134 -7.05 -27.14 40.05
N ASP A 135 -6.90 -26.71 41.30
CA ASP A 135 -5.65 -26.14 41.79
C ASP A 135 -4.56 -27.22 41.86
N TYR A 136 -3.49 -27.05 41.09
CA TYR A 136 -2.35 -27.96 41.05
C TYR A 136 -1.15 -27.26 40.40
N ASP A 137 0.04 -27.38 40.99
CA ASP A 137 1.31 -26.86 40.46
C ASP A 137 1.23 -25.41 39.90
N GLY A 138 0.61 -24.51 40.68
CA GLY A 138 0.43 -23.11 40.28
C GLY A 138 -0.82 -22.81 39.44
N PHE A 139 -1.46 -23.82 38.84
CA PHE A 139 -2.75 -23.65 38.16
C PHE A 139 -3.87 -23.33 39.16
N LYS A 140 -4.85 -22.55 38.69
CA LYS A 140 -5.94 -22.02 39.51
C LYS A 140 -7.32 -22.36 38.95
N SER A 141 -8.29 -22.55 39.85
CA SER A 141 -9.68 -22.83 39.52
C SER A 141 -10.62 -22.24 40.55
N GLN A 142 -11.65 -21.53 40.09
CA GLN A 142 -12.65 -20.92 40.97
C GLN A 142 -13.48 -21.95 41.74
N SER A 143 -13.68 -23.15 41.19
CA SER A 143 -14.60 -24.16 41.75
C SER A 143 -14.09 -25.60 41.66
N GLY A 144 -12.79 -25.75 41.41
CA GLY A 144 -12.13 -27.03 41.26
C GLY A 144 -12.68 -27.87 40.11
N THR A 145 -12.60 -29.18 40.26
CA THR A 145 -12.82 -30.17 39.19
C THR A 145 -14.24 -30.75 39.15
N LYS A 146 -15.14 -30.26 40.01
CA LYS A 146 -16.52 -30.77 40.10
C LYS A 146 -17.26 -30.51 38.79
N LYS A 147 -17.93 -31.56 38.28
CA LYS A 147 -18.75 -31.48 37.07
C LYS A 147 -19.99 -30.62 37.31
N CYS A 148 -20.23 -29.69 36.41
CA CYS A 148 -21.44 -28.90 36.30
C CYS A 148 -22.64 -29.81 35.94
N SER A 149 -23.72 -29.72 36.69
CA SER A 149 -25.00 -30.37 36.34
C SER A 149 -25.64 -29.72 35.12
N ARG A 150 -25.45 -28.40 34.94
CA ARG A 150 -25.83 -27.63 33.74
C ARG A 150 -24.77 -26.56 33.45
N GLY A 151 -24.70 -26.11 32.20
CA GLY A 151 -23.73 -25.10 31.75
C GLY A 151 -22.29 -25.61 31.63
N LYS A 152 -21.34 -24.67 31.51
CA LYS A 152 -19.91 -24.95 31.30
C LYS A 152 -19.05 -23.97 32.08
N LYS A 153 -17.87 -24.44 32.48
CA LYS A 153 -16.75 -23.62 32.93
C LYS A 153 -15.99 -23.08 31.71
N ALA A 154 -15.37 -21.91 31.88
CA ALA A 154 -14.53 -21.27 30.88
C ALA A 154 -13.08 -21.22 31.40
N PHE A 155 -12.12 -21.53 30.53
CA PHE A 155 -10.70 -21.38 30.83
C PHE A 155 -10.28 -20.00 30.35
N CYS A 156 -10.09 -19.10 31.32
CA CYS A 156 -9.88 -17.68 31.09
C CYS A 156 -8.43 -17.33 31.36
N CYS A 157 -7.80 -16.61 30.45
CA CYS A 157 -6.42 -16.18 30.59
C CYS A 157 -6.27 -14.68 30.40
N THR A 158 -5.31 -14.10 31.10
CA THR A 158 -4.96 -12.67 30.98
C THR A 158 -4.06 -12.43 29.78
N ASP A 159 -4.38 -11.39 29.01
CA ASP A 159 -3.55 -10.86 27.94
C ASP A 159 -2.80 -9.63 28.48
N ASP A 160 -1.47 -9.70 28.51
CA ASP A 160 -0.59 -8.67 29.04
C ASP A 160 -0.43 -7.46 28.11
N GLN A 161 -0.87 -7.56 26.85
CA GLN A 161 -0.84 -6.49 25.86
C GLN A 161 -2.17 -5.71 25.79
N PHE A 162 -3.22 -6.22 26.45
CA PHE A 162 -4.55 -5.61 26.38
C PHE A 162 -4.65 -4.27 27.11
N ASP A 163 -3.97 -4.13 28.26
CA ASP A 163 -3.91 -2.87 29.00
C ASP A 163 -3.23 -1.77 28.15
N ASP A 164 -2.19 -2.13 27.40
CA ASP A 164 -1.52 -1.23 26.45
C ASP A 164 -2.41 -0.91 25.23
N LEU A 165 -3.11 -1.92 24.70
CA LEU A 165 -4.03 -1.79 23.56
C LEU A 165 -5.21 -0.83 23.85
N THR A 166 -5.61 -0.72 25.11
CA THR A 166 -6.76 0.09 25.55
C THR A 166 -6.38 1.34 26.35
N ALA A 167 -5.08 1.62 26.51
CA ALA A 167 -4.58 2.76 27.30
C ALA A 167 -5.13 4.11 26.83
N ASP A 168 -5.41 4.25 25.53
CA ASP A 168 -5.96 5.45 24.90
C ASP A 168 -7.48 5.41 24.69
N CYS A 169 -8.15 4.44 25.30
CA CYS A 169 -9.60 4.29 25.26
C CYS A 169 -10.25 4.61 26.60
N TYR A 170 -11.51 5.06 26.57
CA TYR A 170 -12.27 5.38 27.78
C TYR A 170 -13.78 5.29 27.54
N TRP A 171 -14.52 5.00 28.62
CA TRP A 171 -15.97 5.14 28.62
C TRP A 171 -16.38 6.58 28.91
N THR A 172 -17.23 7.14 28.05
CA THR A 172 -17.89 8.43 28.28
C THR A 172 -18.91 8.35 29.41
N GLY A 173 -19.35 9.50 29.94
CA GLY A 173 -20.53 9.58 30.81
C GLY A 173 -21.84 9.30 30.05
N CYS A 174 -22.95 9.19 30.78
CA CYS A 174 -24.27 9.01 30.17
C CYS A 174 -24.62 10.17 29.23
N ASN A 175 -25.26 9.87 28.09
CA ASN A 175 -25.47 10.80 26.96
C ASN A 175 -24.19 11.41 26.38
N GLY A 176 -23.01 10.89 26.75
CA GLY A 176 -21.74 11.34 26.22
C GLY A 176 -21.59 10.97 24.74
N LYS A 177 -20.68 11.66 24.06
CA LYS A 177 -20.21 11.31 22.73
C LYS A 177 -18.68 11.31 22.77
N CYS A 178 -18.06 10.54 21.89
CA CYS A 178 -16.61 10.61 21.73
C CYS A 178 -16.20 12.03 21.32
N ALA A 179 -15.01 12.45 21.75
CA ALA A 179 -14.49 13.76 21.37
C ALA A 179 -14.23 13.81 19.86
N SER A 180 -14.08 15.01 19.32
CA SER A 180 -13.77 15.18 17.90
C SER A 180 -12.44 14.49 17.57
N GLY A 181 -12.45 13.58 16.59
CA GLY A 181 -11.29 12.78 16.19
C GLY A 181 -11.17 11.41 16.88
N GLU A 182 -12.01 11.11 17.86
CA GLU A 182 -12.06 9.81 18.52
C GLU A 182 -13.13 8.90 17.90
N THR A 183 -12.90 7.59 17.94
CA THR A 183 -13.84 6.60 17.40
C THR A 183 -14.61 5.90 18.53
N SER A 184 -15.94 5.87 18.43
CA SER A 184 -16.79 5.04 19.29
C SER A 184 -16.72 3.59 18.82
N VAL A 185 -16.01 2.73 19.55
CA VAL A 185 -15.89 1.31 19.18
C VAL A 185 -16.96 0.43 19.80
N ALA A 186 -17.55 0.84 20.93
CA ALA A 186 -18.63 0.11 21.58
C ALA A 186 -19.63 1.06 22.24
N THR A 187 -20.83 0.56 22.54
CA THR A 187 -21.86 1.28 23.29
C THR A 187 -22.41 0.43 24.43
N ALA A 188 -22.83 1.07 25.52
CA ALA A 188 -23.47 0.41 26.65
C ALA A 188 -24.64 1.27 27.15
N SER A 189 -25.78 0.65 27.43
CA SER A 189 -26.99 1.36 27.89
C SER A 189 -26.90 1.75 29.36
N ASN A 190 -26.22 0.94 30.18
CA ASN A 190 -26.03 1.22 31.60
C ASN A 190 -24.81 0.47 32.17
N LEU A 191 -23.61 0.97 31.90
CA LEU A 191 -22.38 0.36 32.42
C LEU A 191 -22.16 0.77 33.89
N TYR A 192 -21.94 -0.23 34.76
CA TYR A 192 -21.72 -0.06 36.21
C TYR A 192 -22.83 0.71 36.96
N ASP A 193 -24.09 0.58 36.53
CA ASP A 193 -25.26 1.21 37.15
C ASP A 193 -25.19 2.75 37.20
N LYS A 194 -24.45 3.37 36.27
CA LYS A 194 -24.24 4.82 36.22
C LYS A 194 -25.31 5.56 35.41
N CYS A 195 -26.06 4.90 34.55
CA CYS A 195 -27.05 5.53 33.66
C CYS A 195 -28.48 5.08 33.97
N THR A 196 -29.45 5.95 33.72
CA THR A 196 -30.87 5.72 34.04
C THR A 196 -31.72 5.68 32.77
N ILE A 197 -32.99 5.31 32.89
CA ILE A 197 -33.96 5.28 31.78
C ILE A 197 -34.10 6.66 31.09
N PHE A 198 -33.74 7.75 31.78
CA PHE A 198 -33.76 9.13 31.26
C PHE A 198 -32.38 9.64 30.80
N HIS A 199 -31.30 8.88 31.01
CA HIS A 199 -29.95 9.21 30.57
C HIS A 199 -29.41 8.09 29.67
N HIS A 200 -29.37 8.35 28.36
CA HIS A 200 -29.04 7.37 27.32
C HIS A 200 -27.56 6.93 27.35
N SER A 201 -27.27 5.98 26.45
CA SER A 201 -26.06 5.17 26.34
C SER A 201 -24.72 5.90 26.56
N MET A 202 -23.77 5.13 27.09
CA MET A 202 -22.34 5.44 27.14
C MET A 202 -21.66 4.88 25.89
N HIS A 203 -20.60 5.57 25.46
CA HIS A 203 -19.75 5.17 24.36
C HIS A 203 -18.35 4.82 24.87
N TYR A 204 -17.77 3.74 24.36
CA TYR A 204 -16.35 3.42 24.52
C TYR A 204 -15.58 4.08 23.38
N CYS A 205 -14.83 5.10 23.72
CA CYS A 205 -14.15 5.98 22.78
C CYS A 205 -12.67 5.70 22.81
N CYS A 206 -12.05 5.54 21.65
CA CYS A 206 -10.61 5.38 21.51
C CYS A 206 -10.02 6.54 20.73
N LYS A 207 -8.89 7.06 21.22
CA LYS A 207 -8.15 8.17 20.59
C LYS A 207 -7.35 7.73 19.36
N THR A 208 -6.93 6.47 19.32
CA THR A 208 -6.18 5.90 18.21
C THR A 208 -7.10 5.72 16.99
N SER A 209 -6.62 6.11 15.81
CA SER A 209 -7.32 5.94 14.53
C SER A 209 -6.40 5.25 13.52
N PRO A 210 -6.72 4.02 13.05
CA PRO A 210 -7.92 3.24 13.37
C PRO A 210 -7.92 2.76 14.82
N ALA A 211 -9.13 2.53 15.35
CA ALA A 211 -9.30 2.13 16.73
C ALA A 211 -8.69 0.74 16.99
N PRO A 212 -8.08 0.53 18.17
CA PRO A 212 -7.32 -0.67 18.48
C PRO A 212 -8.22 -1.89 18.72
N LEU A 213 -9.53 -1.67 18.84
CA LEU A 213 -10.57 -2.69 18.94
C LEU A 213 -11.60 -2.48 17.83
N THR A 214 -12.04 -3.57 17.23
CA THR A 214 -13.02 -3.63 16.14
C THR A 214 -14.07 -4.68 16.44
N ASP A 215 -15.18 -4.66 15.69
CA ASP A 215 -16.28 -5.64 15.78
C ASP A 215 -16.82 -5.90 17.20
N CYS A 216 -16.82 -4.85 18.04
CA CYS A 216 -17.31 -4.94 19.41
C CYS A 216 -18.83 -5.16 19.45
N HIS A 217 -19.26 -6.17 20.20
CA HIS A 217 -20.68 -6.51 20.36
C HIS A 217 -20.98 -7.19 21.70
N TRP A 218 -22.22 -7.05 22.18
CA TRP A 218 -22.66 -7.69 23.43
C TRP A 218 -23.16 -9.12 23.20
N VAL A 219 -22.61 -10.06 23.95
CA VAL A 219 -22.98 -11.48 23.98
C VAL A 219 -23.71 -11.81 25.28
N GLY A 220 -24.89 -12.41 25.16
CA GLY A 220 -25.78 -12.75 26.28
C GLY A 220 -27.22 -12.36 25.98
N LYS A 221 -28.05 -13.34 25.64
CA LYS A 221 -29.49 -13.18 25.38
C LYS A 221 -30.31 -13.82 26.51
N GLY A 222 -31.53 -13.33 26.74
CA GLY A 222 -32.46 -13.91 27.72
C GLY A 222 -31.91 -13.88 29.15
N ASP A 223 -31.74 -15.05 29.76
CA ASP A 223 -31.13 -15.20 31.09
C ASP A 223 -29.59 -15.14 31.08
N CYS A 224 -28.97 -14.91 29.92
CA CYS A 224 -27.53 -14.79 29.71
C CYS A 224 -26.73 -16.06 30.02
N ALA A 225 -27.28 -17.23 29.78
CA ALA A 225 -26.55 -18.51 29.87
C ALA A 225 -25.38 -18.64 28.85
N ASP A 226 -25.46 -17.89 27.73
CA ASP A 226 -24.44 -17.82 26.68
C ASP A 226 -23.85 -16.41 26.61
N ASN A 227 -23.04 -16.08 27.62
CA ASN A 227 -22.42 -14.76 27.83
C ASN A 227 -20.89 -14.78 27.68
N ARG A 228 -20.39 -15.64 26.78
CA ARG A 228 -18.97 -15.86 26.54
C ARG A 228 -18.57 -15.31 25.18
N CYS A 229 -17.46 -14.59 25.12
CA CYS A 229 -16.84 -14.21 23.86
C CYS A 229 -16.33 -15.44 23.13
N SER A 230 -16.23 -15.33 21.81
CA SER A 230 -15.54 -16.35 21.03
C SER A 230 -14.07 -16.37 21.45
N SER A 231 -13.40 -17.45 21.10
CA SER A 231 -12.00 -17.59 21.43
C SER A 231 -11.10 -16.69 20.56
N SER A 232 -11.63 -15.99 19.55
CA SER A 232 -10.92 -14.94 18.79
C SER A 232 -11.22 -13.52 19.28
N GLU A 233 -11.91 -13.37 20.41
CA GLU A 233 -12.33 -12.08 20.96
C GLU A 233 -11.90 -11.93 22.41
N VAL A 234 -11.67 -10.69 22.81
CA VAL A 234 -11.40 -10.31 24.20
C VAL A 234 -12.66 -9.83 24.89
N THR A 235 -12.79 -10.13 26.18
CA THR A 235 -13.87 -9.61 27.01
C THR A 235 -13.49 -8.20 27.47
N LEU A 236 -14.01 -7.18 26.79
CA LEU A 236 -13.74 -5.77 27.11
C LEU A 236 -14.51 -5.30 28.36
N ALA A 237 -15.73 -5.79 28.57
CA ALA A 237 -16.53 -5.42 29.75
C ALA A 237 -17.58 -6.49 30.05
N THR A 238 -18.13 -6.47 31.27
CA THR A 238 -19.30 -7.30 31.62
C THR A 238 -20.40 -6.46 32.26
N ASN A 239 -21.65 -6.70 31.89
CA ASN A 239 -22.78 -5.92 32.40
C ASN A 239 -24.11 -6.69 32.36
N GLY A 240 -24.98 -6.44 33.34
CA GLY A 240 -26.29 -7.10 33.42
C GLY A 240 -27.23 -6.74 32.26
N GLN A 241 -27.13 -5.55 31.69
CA GLN A 241 -27.99 -5.03 30.62
C GLN A 241 -27.26 -4.93 29.27
N GLY A 242 -25.96 -4.62 29.31
CA GLY A 242 -25.11 -4.39 28.13
C GLY A 242 -25.61 -3.18 27.35
N ASP A 243 -25.91 -3.38 26.07
CA ASP A 243 -26.54 -2.42 25.15
C ASP A 243 -28.09 -2.48 25.15
N SER A 244 -28.71 -3.36 25.93
CA SER A 244 -30.17 -3.58 25.87
C SER A 244 -30.90 -3.16 27.15
N PHE A 245 -32.20 -2.93 27.06
CA PHE A 245 -33.05 -2.66 28.23
C PHE A 245 -33.36 -3.90 29.09
N SER A 246 -33.17 -5.11 28.55
CA SER A 246 -33.39 -6.36 29.28
C SER A 246 -32.16 -6.74 30.09
N SER A 247 -32.32 -6.90 31.40
CA SER A 247 -31.27 -7.42 32.27
C SER A 247 -31.23 -8.95 32.28
N CYS A 248 -30.03 -9.51 32.42
CA CYS A 248 -29.82 -10.90 32.75
C CYS A 248 -30.45 -11.26 34.11
N ASN A 249 -30.85 -12.52 34.27
CA ASN A 249 -31.35 -13.06 35.54
C ASN A 249 -30.25 -13.80 36.30
N TRP A 250 -30.50 -14.10 37.58
CA TRP A 250 -29.63 -14.94 38.43
C TRP A 250 -28.18 -14.45 38.54
N TRP A 251 -27.98 -13.13 38.62
CA TRP A 251 -26.68 -12.47 38.77
C TRP A 251 -25.71 -12.65 37.59
N ARG A 252 -26.18 -13.23 36.46
CA ARG A 252 -25.39 -13.34 35.23
C ARG A 252 -25.22 -11.97 34.59
N LYS A 253 -24.18 -11.84 33.78
CA LYS A 253 -23.87 -10.61 33.02
C LYS A 253 -23.65 -10.95 31.56
N LYS A 254 -24.00 -10.05 30.65
CA LYS A 254 -23.52 -10.08 29.26
C LYS A 254 -22.02 -9.76 29.22
N ALA A 255 -21.34 -10.26 28.20
CA ALA A 255 -19.96 -9.89 27.89
C ALA A 255 -19.94 -8.97 26.67
N LEU A 256 -19.16 -7.89 26.73
CA LEU A 256 -18.81 -7.09 25.57
C LEU A 256 -17.56 -7.70 24.94
N CYS A 257 -17.74 -8.26 23.76
CA CYS A 257 -16.73 -9.00 23.03
C CYS A 257 -16.21 -8.13 21.90
N CYS A 258 -14.90 -7.95 21.83
CA CYS A 258 -14.25 -7.16 20.79
C CYS A 258 -13.16 -7.99 20.12
N THR A 259 -12.93 -7.73 18.83
CA THR A 259 -11.79 -8.25 18.10
C THR A 259 -10.67 -7.22 18.21
N PRO A 260 -9.48 -7.56 18.75
CA PRO A 260 -8.32 -6.70 18.63
C PRO A 260 -8.10 -6.33 17.17
N GLY A 261 -8.08 -5.04 16.88
CA GLY A 261 -7.66 -4.56 15.57
C GLY A 261 -6.28 -5.13 15.31
N THR A 262 -6.09 -5.81 14.17
CA THR A 262 -4.79 -6.37 13.80
C THR A 262 -3.73 -5.28 13.94
N SER A 263 -2.84 -5.45 14.93
CA SER A 263 -1.62 -4.67 15.23
C SER A 263 -1.41 -3.48 14.31
N ALA A 264 -1.49 -2.26 14.87
CA ALA A 264 -1.26 -1.00 14.16
C ALA A 264 -0.11 -1.13 13.17
N ALA A 265 -0.43 -1.36 11.89
CA ALA A 265 0.52 -1.08 10.82
C ALA A 265 0.84 0.41 10.92
N ALA A 266 2.07 0.80 10.60
CA ALA A 266 2.42 2.21 10.58
C ALA A 266 1.36 2.98 9.77
N GLY A 267 0.89 4.11 10.28
CA GLY A 267 0.02 4.99 9.49
C GLY A 267 0.88 5.72 8.48
N CYS A 268 0.62 5.57 7.19
CA CYS A 268 1.23 6.37 6.13
C CYS A 268 0.30 7.52 5.74
N GLN A 269 -0.47 8.01 6.71
CA GLN A 269 -1.44 9.07 6.49
C GLN A 269 -0.67 10.38 6.37
N ASP A 270 -0.89 11.12 5.28
CA ASP A 270 -0.27 12.43 5.03
C ASP A 270 1.24 12.46 4.74
N VAL A 271 1.83 11.34 4.31
CA VAL A 271 3.17 11.37 3.71
C VAL A 271 3.09 12.11 2.36
N ASP A 272 3.69 13.28 2.29
CA ASP A 272 3.90 14.01 1.06
C ASP A 272 5.18 13.52 0.37
N PRO A 273 5.11 12.88 -0.81
CA PRO A 273 6.29 12.43 -1.53
C PRO A 273 7.24 13.60 -1.85
N CYS A 274 6.72 14.81 -2.01
CA CYS A 274 7.48 16.02 -2.30
C CYS A 274 8.40 16.42 -1.14
N ASP A 275 7.96 16.21 0.10
CA ASP A 275 8.75 16.49 1.29
C ASP A 275 9.84 15.44 1.49
N LEU A 276 9.54 14.17 1.15
CA LEU A 276 10.52 13.08 1.21
C LEU A 276 11.65 13.26 0.19
N ASP A 277 11.25 13.56 -1.03
CA ASP A 277 12.16 13.81 -2.12
C ASP A 277 11.56 14.82 -3.08
N SER A 278 11.98 16.07 -2.89
CA SER A 278 11.60 17.18 -3.74
C SER A 278 11.76 16.86 -5.23
N THR A 279 12.68 15.99 -5.65
CA THR A 279 12.80 15.65 -7.08
C THR A 279 11.55 14.99 -7.65
N LEU A 280 10.75 14.30 -6.82
CA LEU A 280 9.45 13.73 -7.19
C LEU A 280 8.46 14.82 -7.65
N CYS A 281 8.62 16.03 -7.12
CA CYS A 281 7.67 17.12 -7.28
C CYS A 281 8.27 18.44 -7.79
N THR A 282 9.58 18.54 -7.94
CA THR A 282 10.21 19.80 -8.31
C THR A 282 9.94 20.11 -9.77
N ASP A 283 9.42 21.31 -9.98
CA ASP A 283 9.63 22.15 -11.17
C ASP A 283 11.12 22.53 -11.29
N TYR A 284 12.03 21.55 -11.28
CA TYR A 284 13.37 21.87 -11.74
C TYR A 284 13.22 22.20 -13.21
N ASN A 285 13.39 23.47 -13.54
CA ASN A 285 13.83 23.96 -14.83
C ASN A 285 15.09 23.18 -15.22
N ASP A 286 14.95 21.91 -15.62
CA ASP A 286 15.69 21.51 -16.78
C ASP A 286 15.18 22.41 -17.92
N GLU A 287 16.09 22.81 -18.77
CA GLU A 287 15.87 23.71 -19.92
C GLU A 287 14.76 23.25 -20.89
N TYR A 288 14.04 22.15 -20.56
CA TYR A 288 13.11 21.40 -21.40
C TYR A 288 11.78 21.02 -20.71
N GLY A 289 11.46 21.55 -19.53
CA GLY A 289 10.10 21.48 -18.95
C GLY A 289 9.54 20.08 -18.66
N THR A 290 10.37 19.11 -18.26
CA THR A 290 9.98 17.69 -18.16
C THR A 290 9.29 17.30 -16.82
N SER A 291 8.61 18.22 -16.14
CA SER A 291 8.08 18.09 -14.76
C SER A 291 7.10 16.92 -14.49
N LEU A 292 7.33 16.16 -13.39
CA LEU A 292 6.40 15.15 -12.86
C LEU A 292 5.27 15.73 -11.98
N SER A 293 5.41 16.96 -11.49
CA SER A 293 4.51 17.57 -10.49
C SER A 293 3.32 18.32 -11.04
N LYS A 294 3.33 18.64 -12.34
CA LYS A 294 2.22 19.32 -13.03
C LYS A 294 1.49 18.36 -13.95
N ARG A 295 0.87 17.33 -13.37
CA ARG A 295 -0.16 16.51 -14.03
C ARG A 295 -1.57 17.09 -13.88
N ASP A 296 -1.72 18.21 -13.17
CA ASP A 296 -2.89 19.07 -13.25
C ASP A 296 -2.45 20.43 -13.78
N LEU A 297 -3.03 20.88 -14.89
CA LEU A 297 -2.91 22.27 -15.30
C LEU A 297 -3.44 23.15 -14.16
N LEU A 298 -2.60 24.09 -13.70
CA LEU A 298 -2.89 25.09 -12.69
C LEU A 298 -4.31 25.67 -12.90
N PRO A 299 -5.21 25.60 -11.89
CA PRO A 299 -6.50 26.27 -11.95
C PRO A 299 -6.24 27.77 -11.89
N GLY A 300 -6.69 28.52 -12.90
CA GLY A 300 -6.59 29.99 -12.87
C GLY A 300 -6.74 30.72 -14.19
N TRP A 301 -6.76 30.02 -15.33
CA TRP A 301 -6.76 30.68 -16.65
C TRP A 301 -8.10 30.57 -17.39
N ALA A 302 -9.15 30.08 -16.72
CA ALA A 302 -10.47 29.89 -17.30
C ALA A 302 -11.54 30.88 -16.79
N ASP A 303 -11.26 31.69 -15.77
CA ASP A 303 -12.24 32.56 -15.11
C ASP A 303 -11.94 34.06 -15.27
N LEU A 304 -11.60 34.51 -16.48
CA LEU A 304 -11.55 35.93 -16.85
C LEU A 304 -12.35 36.17 -18.14
N GLU A 305 -13.57 35.66 -18.17
CA GLU A 305 -14.66 36.25 -18.97
C GLU A 305 -15.71 36.74 -17.98
N GLY A 306 -15.65 38.03 -17.63
CA GLY A 306 -16.66 38.69 -16.79
C GLY A 306 -16.10 39.82 -15.93
N ASP A 307 -16.17 41.04 -16.48
CA ASP A 307 -16.52 42.30 -15.80
C ASP A 307 -15.71 42.83 -14.59
N LEU A 308 -15.25 44.08 -14.75
CA LEU A 308 -14.95 45.11 -13.73
C LEU A 308 -13.61 44.93 -12.98
N GLU A 309 -12.91 45.95 -12.50
CA GLU A 309 -12.80 47.39 -12.73
C GLU A 309 -11.50 47.78 -11.98
N TYR A 310 -10.88 48.86 -12.40
CA TYR A 310 -9.58 49.35 -11.94
C TYR A 310 -9.64 49.93 -10.51
N ASP A 311 -8.93 49.34 -9.54
CA ASP A 311 -8.28 49.97 -8.37
C ASP A 311 -7.62 48.83 -7.55
N GLY A 312 -6.37 48.83 -7.10
CA GLY A 312 -5.57 49.94 -6.62
C GLY A 312 -5.47 49.90 -5.08
N LEU A 313 -4.77 48.94 -4.46
CA LEU A 313 -4.04 49.18 -3.19
C LEU A 313 -3.11 48.04 -2.74
N TYR A 314 -1.91 48.45 -2.37
CA TYR A 314 -0.76 47.71 -1.84
C TYR A 314 -0.85 47.41 -0.33
N ASN A 315 0.02 46.48 0.11
CA ASN A 315 0.62 46.22 1.44
C ASN A 315 0.11 44.96 2.15
N GLY A 316 0.95 44.04 2.64
CA GLY A 316 2.41 43.88 2.74
C GLY A 316 2.60 42.52 3.46
N THR A 317 3.63 41.70 3.28
CA THR A 317 5.07 41.82 3.59
C THR A 317 5.70 40.51 3.07
N TYR A 318 6.58 40.45 2.07
CA TYR A 318 8.02 40.76 2.06
C TYR A 318 8.81 40.24 3.27
N LEU A 319 9.39 39.04 3.12
CA LEU A 319 10.71 38.63 3.62
C LEU A 319 10.95 37.16 3.20
N ASP A 320 11.44 36.96 1.97
CA ASP A 320 12.24 35.78 1.54
C ASP A 320 12.65 35.83 0.04
N LEU A 321 12.21 36.85 -0.71
CA LEU A 321 12.50 36.99 -2.15
C LEU A 321 13.75 37.83 -2.50
N ILE A 322 14.69 38.09 -1.57
CA ILE A 322 15.87 38.95 -1.84
C ILE A 322 17.22 38.22 -1.86
N GLU A 323 17.27 36.90 -1.95
CA GLU A 323 18.58 36.20 -2.02
C GLU A 323 18.90 35.57 -3.38
N ARG A 324 18.21 35.93 -4.46
CA ARG A 324 18.54 35.38 -5.79
C ARG A 324 18.74 36.40 -6.92
N GLU A 325 18.81 37.69 -6.61
CA GLU A 325 19.01 38.75 -7.60
C GLU A 325 20.48 39.23 -7.65
N LEU A 326 21.42 38.30 -7.74
CA LEU A 326 22.77 38.60 -8.19
C LEU A 326 23.29 37.38 -8.95
N MET A 327 23.18 37.43 -10.27
CA MET A 327 24.25 37.15 -11.25
C MET A 327 23.61 36.91 -12.62
N PHE A 328 24.25 37.52 -13.63
CA PHE A 328 24.07 37.40 -15.09
C PHE A 328 23.31 38.55 -15.78
N ASP A 329 24.15 39.53 -16.14
CA ASP A 329 24.01 40.55 -17.17
C ASP A 329 23.84 39.97 -18.59
N ASP A 330 23.30 40.87 -19.44
CA ASP A 330 23.40 41.01 -20.90
C ASP A 330 22.41 40.25 -21.82
N ASP A 331 21.38 41.01 -22.18
CA ASP A 331 20.91 41.35 -23.54
C ASP A 331 20.54 40.25 -24.55
N GLU A 332 19.24 40.12 -24.84
CA GLU A 332 18.72 40.33 -26.20
C GLU A 332 17.19 40.61 -26.17
N GLU A 333 16.79 41.73 -26.80
CA GLU A 333 15.40 42.12 -27.01
C GLU A 333 14.68 41.15 -27.97
N GLU A 334 13.66 40.42 -27.51
CA GLU A 334 12.63 39.88 -28.41
C GLU A 334 11.26 40.45 -28.08
N THR A 335 10.80 41.28 -29.01
CA THR A 335 9.46 41.86 -29.13
C THR A 335 8.35 40.83 -28.87
N HIS A 336 7.59 41.03 -27.80
CA HIS A 336 6.38 40.25 -27.51
C HIS A 336 5.27 40.52 -28.53
N THR A 337 5.12 39.62 -29.50
CA THR A 337 3.84 39.46 -30.21
C THR A 337 2.87 38.76 -29.26
N LEU A 338 1.78 39.45 -28.93
CA LEU A 338 0.68 38.94 -28.11
C LEU A 338 -0.14 37.90 -28.89
N GLU A 339 0.42 36.70 -29.07
CA GLU A 339 -0.35 35.54 -29.48
C GLU A 339 -1.04 34.89 -28.27
N LYS A 340 -2.33 34.62 -28.45
CA LYS A 340 -3.28 34.05 -27.49
C LYS A 340 -2.73 32.71 -26.94
N ARG A 341 -2.14 32.73 -25.74
CA ARG A 341 -1.46 31.55 -25.15
C ARG A 341 -2.48 30.45 -24.82
N ALA A 342 -2.46 29.37 -25.62
CA ALA A 342 -3.05 28.10 -25.23
C ALA A 342 -2.38 27.59 -23.94
N ALA A 343 -3.09 26.78 -23.14
CA ALA A 343 -2.53 26.20 -21.91
C ALA A 343 -1.17 25.52 -22.19
N PRO A 344 -0.16 25.70 -21.32
CA PRO A 344 1.20 25.23 -21.59
C PRO A 344 1.20 23.72 -21.80
N ARG A 345 1.66 23.29 -22.98
CA ARG A 345 1.90 21.88 -23.32
C ARG A 345 3.22 21.46 -22.69
N ARG A 346 3.31 20.22 -22.18
CA ARG A 346 4.55 19.73 -21.58
C ARG A 346 5.56 19.38 -22.66
N GLU A 347 6.76 19.89 -22.51
CA GLU A 347 7.91 19.61 -23.38
C GLU A 347 8.57 18.29 -22.99
N MET A 348 8.83 17.46 -23.99
CA MET A 348 9.31 16.08 -23.83
C MET A 348 10.44 15.83 -24.84
N PRO A 349 11.71 16.05 -24.47
CA PRO A 349 12.83 15.94 -25.40
C PRO A 349 13.09 14.47 -25.77
N VAL A 350 13.34 14.24 -27.06
CA VAL A 350 13.90 13.00 -27.59
C VAL A 350 15.29 13.30 -28.10
N ARG A 351 16.30 12.75 -27.42
CA ARG A 351 17.71 12.92 -27.77
C ARG A 351 18.22 11.71 -28.51
N PHE A 352 19.06 11.92 -29.53
CA PHE A 352 19.65 10.85 -30.32
C PHE A 352 20.90 11.33 -31.06
N MET A 353 21.75 10.38 -31.45
CA MET A 353 22.94 10.66 -32.24
C MET A 353 22.65 10.51 -33.74
N LEU A 354 22.87 11.57 -34.52
CA LEU A 354 22.82 11.55 -35.98
C LEU A 354 24.21 11.87 -36.54
N LYS A 355 24.86 10.87 -37.16
CA LYS A 355 26.22 11.00 -37.71
C LYS A 355 27.24 11.51 -36.69
N GLY A 356 27.12 11.06 -35.43
CA GLY A 356 28.01 11.45 -34.33
C GLY A 356 27.71 12.83 -33.72
N ILE A 357 26.61 13.48 -34.10
CA ILE A 357 26.18 14.77 -33.55
C ILE A 357 24.89 14.56 -32.76
N GLU A 358 24.84 15.06 -31.53
CA GLU A 358 23.61 15.09 -30.73
C GLU A 358 22.53 15.90 -31.45
N LYS A 359 21.34 15.32 -31.52
CA LYS A 359 20.12 15.97 -31.98
C LYS A 359 19.04 15.80 -30.94
N VAL A 360 18.24 16.85 -30.81
CA VAL A 360 17.11 16.90 -29.88
C VAL A 360 15.87 17.29 -30.67
N VAL A 361 14.80 16.51 -30.50
CA VAL A 361 13.45 16.88 -30.91
C VAL A 361 12.61 17.03 -29.66
N THR A 362 12.16 18.25 -29.37
CA THR A 362 11.22 18.48 -28.26
C THR A 362 9.82 18.13 -28.71
N MET A 363 9.27 17.03 -28.21
CA MET A 363 7.87 16.66 -28.41
C MET A 363 6.97 17.43 -27.45
N LEU A 364 5.70 17.65 -27.82
CA LEU A 364 4.74 18.36 -26.97
C LEU A 364 3.55 17.48 -26.64
N SER A 365 3.24 17.35 -25.35
CA SER A 365 2.01 16.69 -24.92
C SER A 365 0.76 17.46 -25.39
N MET A 366 -0.37 16.76 -25.50
CA MET A 366 -1.66 17.43 -25.66
C MET A 366 -2.10 18.06 -24.35
N SER A 367 -2.74 19.22 -24.40
CA SER A 367 -3.43 19.77 -23.22
C SER A 367 -4.53 18.80 -22.75
N TYR A 368 -4.68 18.62 -21.45
CA TYR A 368 -5.67 17.74 -20.82
C TYR A 368 -6.37 18.48 -19.67
N PRO A 369 -7.59 18.08 -19.28
CA PRO A 369 -8.33 18.82 -18.26
C PRO A 369 -7.66 18.66 -16.89
N SER A 370 -7.82 19.64 -16.00
CA SER A 370 -7.51 19.46 -14.59
C SER A 370 -8.47 18.45 -13.95
N ASN A 371 -8.11 17.93 -12.77
CA ASN A 371 -8.96 17.00 -12.01
C ASN A 371 -10.42 17.51 -11.84
N GLY A 372 -10.61 18.81 -11.60
CA GLY A 372 -11.94 19.42 -11.47
C GLY A 372 -12.75 19.49 -12.78
N GLU A 373 -12.06 19.53 -13.92
CA GLU A 373 -12.67 19.61 -15.27
C GLU A 373 -12.85 18.24 -15.92
N LEU A 374 -12.17 17.20 -15.41
CA LEU A 374 -12.08 15.87 -16.02
C LEU A 374 -13.45 15.23 -16.29
N PHE A 375 -14.41 15.39 -15.38
CA PHE A 375 -15.74 14.79 -15.47
C PHE A 375 -16.80 15.70 -16.13
N LYS A 376 -16.45 16.95 -16.47
CA LYS A 376 -17.43 17.92 -16.98
C LYS A 376 -17.80 17.66 -18.45
N GLY A 377 -19.05 17.97 -18.77
CA GLY A 377 -19.58 17.94 -20.14
C GLY A 377 -19.72 16.54 -20.75
N LYS A 378 -19.99 16.49 -22.06
CA LYS A 378 -20.22 15.21 -22.78
C LYS A 378 -19.00 14.29 -22.72
N ARG A 379 -17.79 14.86 -22.83
CA ARG A 379 -16.52 14.13 -22.84
C ARG A 379 -16.17 13.53 -21.49
N GLY A 380 -16.57 14.19 -20.40
CA GLY A 380 -16.40 13.65 -19.05
C GLY A 380 -17.12 12.33 -18.82
N LYS A 381 -18.15 12.00 -19.61
CA LYS A 381 -18.86 10.71 -19.55
C LYS A 381 -18.04 9.53 -20.09
N GLU A 382 -17.00 9.79 -20.88
CA GLU A 382 -16.12 8.77 -21.45
C GLU A 382 -15.00 8.37 -20.46
N VAL A 383 -14.74 9.20 -19.45
CA VAL A 383 -13.81 8.93 -18.34
C VAL A 383 -14.36 7.81 -17.47
N LEU A 384 -13.47 7.04 -16.81
CA LEU A 384 -13.91 6.10 -15.80
C LEU A 384 -14.59 6.89 -14.68
N GLN A 385 -15.87 6.64 -14.40
CA GLN A 385 -16.64 7.35 -13.36
C GLN A 385 -16.27 6.87 -11.94
N LYS A 386 -14.96 6.76 -11.68
CA LYS A 386 -14.35 6.33 -10.43
C LYS A 386 -13.06 7.10 -10.21
N ALA A 387 -12.74 7.32 -8.94
CA ALA A 387 -11.40 7.72 -8.53
C ALA A 387 -10.66 6.51 -7.96
N MET A 388 -9.41 6.33 -8.39
CA MET A 388 -8.53 5.27 -7.91
C MET A 388 -7.69 5.79 -6.76
N VAL A 389 -7.99 5.33 -5.55
CA VAL A 389 -7.34 5.79 -4.32
C VAL A 389 -6.82 4.61 -3.51
N LEU A 390 -5.90 4.86 -2.58
CA LEU A 390 -5.49 3.84 -1.62
C LEU A 390 -6.69 3.42 -0.76
N ALA A 391 -6.89 2.12 -0.61
CA ALA A 391 -8.00 1.55 0.15
C ALA A 391 -7.86 1.73 1.66
N SER A 392 -6.66 2.03 2.13
CA SER A 392 -6.31 2.15 3.53
C SER A 392 -5.23 3.21 3.72
N GLN A 393 -5.11 3.75 4.92
CA GLN A 393 -4.01 4.62 5.33
C GLN A 393 -2.86 3.86 5.99
N SER A 394 -3.03 2.54 6.20
CA SER A 394 -1.97 1.65 6.66
C SER A 394 -0.83 1.58 5.65
N CYS A 395 0.39 1.76 6.13
CA CYS A 395 1.61 1.54 5.38
C CYS A 395 1.74 0.10 4.86
N GLY A 396 1.09 -0.87 5.53
CA GLY A 396 1.11 -2.29 5.15
C GLY A 396 0.08 -2.66 4.08
N SER A 397 -0.73 -1.71 3.61
CA SER A 397 -1.76 -1.96 2.60
C SER A 397 -1.45 -1.23 1.30
N CYS A 398 -1.26 -2.00 0.23
CA CYS A 398 -1.05 -1.52 -1.13
C CYS A 398 -2.34 -1.54 -1.97
N ALA A 399 -3.47 -1.88 -1.36
CA ALA A 399 -4.73 -2.07 -2.06
C ALA A 399 -5.27 -0.76 -2.64
N ILE A 400 -5.84 -0.84 -3.84
CA ILE A 400 -6.48 0.28 -4.53
C ILE A 400 -7.99 0.10 -4.52
N SER A 401 -8.71 1.14 -4.10
CA SER A 401 -10.16 1.22 -4.14
C SER A 401 -10.63 2.11 -5.28
N ALA A 402 -11.68 1.67 -5.96
CA ALA A 402 -12.41 2.47 -6.93
C ALA A 402 -13.62 3.11 -6.23
N ILE A 403 -13.49 4.38 -5.84
CA ILE A 403 -14.53 5.12 -5.11
C ILE A 403 -15.27 6.10 -6.02
N ASP A 404 -16.35 6.67 -5.49
CA ASP A 404 -17.03 7.77 -6.18
C ASP A 404 -16.08 8.98 -6.33
N PRO A 405 -15.95 9.59 -7.53
CA PRO A 405 -15.06 10.74 -7.73
C PRO A 405 -15.33 11.92 -6.79
N SER A 406 -16.57 12.13 -6.37
CA SER A 406 -16.94 13.21 -5.44
C SER A 406 -16.43 12.98 -4.02
N SER A 407 -16.15 11.73 -3.66
CA SER A 407 -15.63 11.33 -2.33
C SER A 407 -14.11 11.33 -2.25
N ALA A 408 -13.41 11.55 -3.37
CA ALA A 408 -11.96 11.49 -3.44
C ALA A 408 -11.32 12.86 -3.21
N SER A 409 -10.36 12.95 -2.29
CA SER A 409 -9.48 14.12 -2.09
C SER A 409 -8.05 13.80 -2.52
N LYS A 410 -7.19 14.82 -2.73
CA LYS A 410 -5.77 14.67 -3.09
C LYS A 410 -5.56 13.73 -4.30
N CYS A 411 -6.21 14.08 -5.41
CA CYS A 411 -6.14 13.34 -6.66
C CYS A 411 -5.79 14.29 -7.80
N ASP A 412 -5.18 13.73 -8.84
CA ASP A 412 -4.90 14.44 -10.09
C ASP A 412 -5.60 13.77 -11.27
N THR A 413 -5.57 14.45 -12.41
CA THR A 413 -5.77 13.79 -13.70
C THR A 413 -4.53 12.98 -14.07
N GLU A 414 -4.67 11.67 -14.15
CA GLU A 414 -3.60 10.75 -14.54
C GLU A 414 -3.82 10.27 -15.98
N HIS A 415 -2.72 10.15 -16.74
CA HIS A 415 -2.69 9.40 -18.00
C HIS A 415 -2.37 7.94 -17.72
N ILE A 416 -3.24 7.03 -18.15
CA ILE A 416 -3.12 5.60 -17.86
C ILE A 416 -1.84 5.01 -18.46
N VAL A 417 -1.42 5.51 -19.62
CA VAL A 417 -0.06 5.36 -20.15
C VAL A 417 0.67 6.67 -19.89
N ASP A 418 1.84 6.64 -19.24
CA ASP A 418 2.54 7.88 -18.90
C ASP A 418 3.00 8.66 -20.14
N LEU A 419 3.03 9.99 -20.03
CA LEU A 419 3.45 10.88 -21.13
C LEU A 419 4.86 10.57 -21.64
N GLN A 420 5.74 10.03 -20.79
CA GLN A 420 7.10 9.61 -21.16
C GLN A 420 7.14 8.38 -22.08
N TYR A 421 6.02 7.67 -22.26
CA TYR A 421 5.94 6.52 -23.15
C TYR A 421 6.29 6.86 -24.60
N ILE A 422 5.79 7.99 -25.15
CA ILE A 422 6.08 8.42 -26.52
C ILE A 422 7.55 8.80 -26.73
N PRO A 423 8.17 9.70 -25.93
CA PRO A 423 9.57 10.02 -26.13
C PRO A 423 10.45 8.79 -25.94
N GLN A 424 10.17 7.92 -24.97
CA GLN A 424 10.93 6.68 -24.77
C GLN A 424 10.75 5.66 -25.90
N LEU A 425 9.56 5.56 -26.50
CA LEU A 425 9.33 4.78 -27.72
C LEU A 425 10.23 5.30 -28.85
N PHE A 426 10.36 6.62 -29.01
CA PHE A 426 11.24 7.20 -30.03
C PHE A 426 12.73 7.05 -29.68
N THR A 427 13.12 7.11 -28.40
CA THR A 427 14.46 6.73 -27.96
C THR A 427 14.80 5.31 -28.42
N THR A 428 13.90 4.33 -28.20
CA THR A 428 14.07 2.98 -28.75
C THR A 428 14.08 2.96 -30.27
N ALA A 429 13.17 3.67 -30.93
CA ALA A 429 13.05 3.65 -32.38
C ALA A 429 14.29 4.21 -33.09
N LEU A 430 14.98 5.17 -32.47
CA LEU A 430 16.15 5.86 -33.03
C LEU A 430 17.48 5.19 -32.65
N SER A 431 17.58 4.60 -31.46
CA SER A 431 18.79 3.91 -30.97
C SER A 431 18.83 2.43 -31.32
N GLY A 432 17.66 1.81 -31.50
CA GLY A 432 17.51 0.37 -31.60
C GLY A 432 17.69 -0.38 -30.28
N VAL A 433 17.62 0.32 -29.14
CA VAL A 433 17.76 -0.24 -27.80
C VAL A 433 16.43 -0.21 -27.06
N LEU A 434 16.00 -1.35 -26.56
CA LEU A 434 14.82 -1.49 -25.71
C LEU A 434 15.10 -0.96 -24.30
N PRO A 435 14.07 -0.63 -23.50
CA PRO A 435 14.24 -0.21 -22.10
C PRO A 435 15.11 -1.16 -21.27
N THR A 436 15.12 -2.46 -21.62
CA THR A 436 15.97 -3.51 -21.01
C THR A 436 17.48 -3.38 -21.29
N GLY A 437 17.91 -2.44 -22.14
CA GLY A 437 19.27 -2.34 -22.67
C GLY A 437 19.58 -3.32 -23.82
N LYS A 438 18.64 -4.19 -24.19
CA LYS A 438 18.81 -5.13 -25.31
C LYS A 438 18.55 -4.45 -26.66
N LYS A 439 19.25 -4.88 -27.71
CA LYS A 439 18.95 -4.45 -29.08
C LYS A 439 17.62 -5.06 -29.55
N MET A 440 16.80 -4.25 -30.22
CA MET A 440 15.55 -4.69 -30.83
C MET A 440 15.79 -5.49 -32.12
N ALA A 441 14.84 -6.32 -32.52
CA ALA A 441 14.89 -7.08 -33.77
C ALA A 441 14.48 -6.23 -34.99
N SER A 442 13.55 -5.29 -34.78
CA SER A 442 13.11 -4.34 -35.80
C SER A 442 14.24 -3.39 -36.23
N SER A 443 14.21 -2.95 -37.50
CA SER A 443 15.11 -1.90 -37.95
C SER A 443 14.73 -0.54 -37.36
N ILE A 444 15.72 0.27 -36.97
CA ILE A 444 15.49 1.64 -36.52
C ILE A 444 14.72 2.47 -37.57
N ILE A 445 14.02 3.50 -37.12
CA ILE A 445 13.42 4.50 -38.02
C ILE A 445 14.51 5.40 -38.61
N ASN A 446 14.20 6.07 -39.72
CA ASN A 446 15.13 7.04 -40.30
C ASN A 446 15.24 8.28 -39.40
N GLN A 447 16.41 8.47 -38.80
CA GLN A 447 16.69 9.56 -37.87
C GLN A 447 16.58 10.96 -38.50
N ALA A 448 16.95 11.12 -39.78
CA ALA A 448 16.87 12.40 -40.48
C ALA A 448 15.41 12.75 -40.83
N ASP A 449 14.61 11.76 -41.22
CA ASP A 449 13.18 11.94 -41.44
C ASP A 449 12.44 12.19 -40.11
N PHE A 450 12.85 11.55 -39.01
CA PHE A 450 12.31 11.87 -37.68
C PHE A 450 12.54 13.32 -37.30
N LEU A 451 13.79 13.80 -37.44
CA LEU A 451 14.14 15.20 -37.18
C LEU A 451 13.27 16.18 -38.00
N LYS A 452 12.94 15.81 -39.24
CA LYS A 452 12.14 16.63 -40.14
C LYS A 452 10.64 16.57 -39.84
N TYR A 453 10.09 15.40 -39.53
CA TYR A 453 8.63 15.19 -39.52
C TYR A 453 8.01 15.00 -38.14
N ALA A 454 8.80 14.92 -37.07
CA ALA A 454 8.25 14.62 -35.76
C ALA A 454 7.23 15.65 -35.26
N ARG A 455 7.45 16.93 -35.61
CA ARG A 455 6.62 18.06 -35.21
C ARG A 455 6.00 18.84 -36.36
N ASP A 456 6.41 18.55 -37.59
CA ASP A 456 5.96 19.24 -38.78
C ASP A 456 4.77 18.53 -39.43
N ALA A 457 3.94 19.31 -40.12
CA ALA A 457 2.79 18.79 -40.85
C ALA A 457 3.22 17.92 -42.04
N VAL A 458 2.66 16.72 -42.12
CA VAL A 458 2.78 15.82 -43.26
C VAL A 458 1.40 15.71 -43.92
N SER A 459 1.25 16.29 -45.12
CA SER A 459 -0.05 16.39 -45.80
C SER A 459 -0.74 15.04 -45.99
N ASP A 460 0.02 13.99 -46.32
CA ASP A 460 -0.49 12.64 -46.50
C ASP A 460 -1.01 12.02 -45.20
N LEU A 461 -0.49 12.42 -44.03
CA LEU A 461 -0.93 11.90 -42.73
C LEU A 461 -2.37 12.33 -42.41
N ALA A 462 -2.87 13.42 -43.00
CA ALA A 462 -4.28 13.80 -42.87
C ALA A 462 -5.24 12.74 -43.45
N LYS A 463 -4.78 11.87 -44.37
CA LYS A 463 -5.56 10.77 -44.95
C LYS A 463 -5.92 9.68 -43.93
N ALA A 464 -5.21 9.61 -42.80
CA ALA A 464 -5.54 8.70 -41.69
C ALA A 464 -6.80 9.11 -40.90
N GLY A 465 -7.44 10.24 -41.24
CA GLY A 465 -8.65 10.72 -40.58
C GLY A 465 -8.38 11.72 -39.48
N LYS A 466 -9.44 12.32 -38.93
CA LYS A 466 -9.32 13.38 -37.91
C LYS A 466 -9.03 12.81 -36.52
N ILE A 467 -8.20 13.53 -35.77
CA ILE A 467 -8.07 13.37 -34.32
C ILE A 467 -8.93 14.40 -33.59
N SER A 468 -9.22 14.15 -32.32
CA SER A 468 -10.14 14.98 -31.53
C SER A 468 -9.50 16.27 -31.00
N SER A 469 -8.19 16.25 -30.74
CA SER A 469 -7.38 17.41 -30.34
C SER A 469 -6.11 17.46 -31.18
N GLY A 470 -5.65 18.66 -31.51
CA GLY A 470 -4.40 18.87 -32.24
C GLY A 470 -4.56 18.80 -33.76
N ASP A 471 -3.44 18.87 -34.47
CA ASP A 471 -3.39 18.77 -35.92
C ASP A 471 -3.23 17.31 -36.37
N SER A 472 -4.21 16.81 -37.12
CA SER A 472 -4.19 15.46 -37.70
C SER A 472 -3.06 15.22 -38.72
N SER A 473 -2.38 16.25 -39.20
CA SER A 473 -1.23 16.11 -40.09
C SER A 473 0.10 16.01 -39.34
N ILE A 474 0.12 16.18 -38.02
CA ILE A 474 1.33 16.15 -37.19
C ILE A 474 1.41 14.83 -36.40
N MET A 475 2.52 14.11 -36.55
CA MET A 475 2.74 12.83 -35.86
C MET A 475 2.68 12.96 -34.32
N ASN A 476 3.34 13.98 -33.77
CA ASN A 476 3.31 14.30 -32.34
C ASN A 476 1.87 14.39 -31.79
N ASP A 477 1.03 15.19 -32.46
CA ASP A 477 -0.33 15.46 -31.98
C ASP A 477 -1.20 14.20 -32.03
N ARG A 478 -1.04 13.33 -33.03
CA ARG A 478 -1.74 12.03 -33.09
C ARG A 478 -1.38 11.12 -31.93
N LEU A 479 -0.08 10.91 -31.71
CA LEU A 479 0.41 9.98 -30.70
C LEU A 479 0.05 10.45 -29.29
N PHE A 480 0.22 11.73 -28.98
CA PHE A 480 -0.18 12.26 -27.67
C PHE A 480 -1.71 12.37 -27.50
N ASN A 481 -2.47 12.63 -28.57
CA ASN A 481 -3.93 12.57 -28.48
C ASN A 481 -4.40 11.14 -28.17
N ALA A 482 -3.71 10.10 -28.65
CA ALA A 482 -4.05 8.70 -28.36
C ALA A 482 -3.85 8.33 -26.88
N ILE A 483 -2.84 8.91 -26.21
CA ILE A 483 -2.62 8.75 -24.76
C ILE A 483 -3.74 9.42 -23.98
N GLY A 484 -4.10 10.66 -24.32
CA GLY A 484 -5.17 11.39 -23.66
C GLY A 484 -5.03 12.90 -23.80
N SER A 485 -6.16 13.57 -23.97
CA SER A 485 -6.24 15.01 -24.19
C SER A 485 -7.51 15.61 -23.60
N THR A 486 -7.66 16.93 -23.73
CA THR A 486 -8.87 17.67 -23.33
C THR A 486 -10.11 17.14 -24.03
N THR A 487 -9.94 16.66 -25.27
CA THR A 487 -11.03 16.16 -26.11
C THR A 487 -11.16 14.63 -26.06
N ASN A 488 -10.03 13.90 -26.06
CA ASN A 488 -9.97 12.46 -25.89
C ASN A 488 -9.66 12.12 -24.44
N ARG A 489 -10.69 12.00 -23.60
CA ARG A 489 -10.52 11.75 -22.17
C ARG A 489 -10.49 10.26 -21.82
N LEU A 490 -10.52 9.36 -22.81
CA LEU A 490 -10.59 7.91 -22.58
C LEU A 490 -9.38 7.38 -21.81
N GLY A 491 -8.19 7.87 -22.14
CA GLY A 491 -6.93 7.48 -21.49
C GLY A 491 -6.59 8.28 -20.24
N LEU A 492 -7.55 9.06 -19.73
CA LEU A 492 -7.43 9.81 -18.49
C LEU A 492 -8.28 9.19 -17.38
N ILE A 493 -7.80 9.27 -16.15
CA ILE A 493 -8.48 8.77 -14.96
C ILE A 493 -8.12 9.63 -13.75
N ARG A 494 -9.04 9.75 -12.80
CA ARG A 494 -8.77 10.41 -11.52
C ARG A 494 -8.05 9.43 -10.61
N THR A 495 -6.84 9.75 -10.21
CA THR A 495 -6.00 8.88 -9.39
C THR A 495 -5.38 9.68 -8.24
N ALA A 496 -5.21 9.03 -7.09
CA ALA A 496 -4.50 9.63 -5.95
C ALA A 496 -3.14 10.19 -6.37
N THR A 497 -2.85 11.42 -5.96
CA THR A 497 -1.63 12.16 -6.36
C THR A 497 -0.36 11.37 -6.09
N ASN A 498 -0.26 10.72 -4.93
CA ASN A 498 0.92 9.92 -4.59
C ASN A 498 1.11 8.73 -5.55
N VAL A 499 0.06 7.96 -5.85
CA VAL A 499 0.14 6.84 -6.80
C VAL A 499 0.59 7.35 -8.17
N ASN A 500 0.07 8.51 -8.59
CA ASN A 500 0.41 9.16 -9.84
C ASN A 500 1.90 9.57 -9.90
N LEU A 501 2.43 10.19 -8.85
CA LEU A 501 3.85 10.60 -8.77
C LEU A 501 4.80 9.39 -8.79
N TYR A 502 4.53 8.38 -7.97
CA TYR A 502 5.35 7.17 -7.90
C TYR A 502 5.31 6.37 -9.20
N LYS A 503 4.17 6.33 -9.89
CA LYS A 503 4.08 5.72 -11.23
C LYS A 503 5.04 6.40 -12.20
N GLY A 504 5.09 7.74 -12.18
CA GLY A 504 6.01 8.51 -13.02
C GLY A 504 7.47 8.08 -12.83
N ARG A 505 7.89 7.76 -11.60
CA ARG A 505 9.23 7.24 -11.29
C ARG A 505 9.45 5.80 -11.70
N VAL A 506 8.47 4.93 -11.52
CA VAL A 506 8.55 3.51 -11.90
C VAL A 506 8.86 3.35 -13.40
N PHE A 507 8.44 4.30 -14.23
CA PHE A 507 8.67 4.32 -15.67
C PHE A 507 9.71 5.36 -16.15
N ASP A 508 10.52 5.90 -15.24
CA ASP A 508 11.60 6.86 -15.53
C ASP A 508 12.90 6.08 -15.83
N PHE A 509 13.07 5.62 -17.07
CA PHE A 509 14.23 4.82 -17.50
C PHE A 509 15.47 5.70 -17.73
N LEU A 510 16.63 5.20 -17.32
CA LEU A 510 17.91 5.90 -17.48
C LEU A 510 18.55 5.59 -18.83
N ASP A 511 19.10 6.63 -19.44
CA ASP A 511 19.92 6.56 -20.65
C ASP A 511 21.40 6.86 -20.36
N ASP A 512 22.26 6.51 -21.31
CA ASP A 512 23.69 6.81 -21.28
C ASP A 512 24.02 8.09 -22.09
N SER A 513 25.30 8.40 -22.23
CA SER A 513 25.76 9.57 -23.01
C SER A 513 25.44 9.49 -24.51
N ASN A 514 25.06 8.32 -25.02
CA ASN A 514 24.62 8.12 -26.40
C ASN A 514 23.08 8.12 -26.51
N PHE A 515 22.37 8.42 -25.42
CA PHE A 515 20.92 8.38 -25.32
C PHE A 515 20.35 6.97 -25.58
N GLU A 516 21.13 5.94 -25.25
CA GLU A 516 20.70 4.54 -25.26
C GLU A 516 20.26 4.13 -23.86
N PHE A 517 19.19 3.33 -23.74
CA PHE A 517 18.75 2.84 -22.43
C PHE A 517 19.79 1.94 -21.77
N THR A 518 20.03 2.19 -20.49
CA THR A 518 21.02 1.46 -19.67
C THR A 518 20.50 0.14 -19.10
N GLY A 519 19.20 -0.16 -19.26
CA GLY A 519 18.57 -1.29 -18.58
C GLY A 519 18.33 -1.04 -17.09
N SER A 520 18.16 0.22 -16.70
CA SER A 520 17.89 0.63 -15.32
C SER A 520 16.83 1.73 -15.29
N ILE A 521 16.07 1.79 -14.21
CA ILE A 521 15.18 2.91 -13.91
C ILE A 521 15.84 3.84 -12.88
N LYS A 522 15.45 5.11 -12.90
CA LYS A 522 15.79 6.05 -11.85
C LYS A 522 15.24 5.53 -10.53
N SER A 523 16.04 5.63 -9.45
CA SER A 523 15.57 5.21 -8.12
C SER A 523 14.28 5.93 -7.77
N VAL A 524 13.30 5.17 -7.26
CA VAL A 524 11.96 5.66 -6.94
C VAL A 524 11.98 6.80 -5.90
N ILE A 525 12.99 6.80 -5.03
CA ILE A 525 13.33 7.89 -4.13
C ILE A 525 14.85 8.06 -4.08
N GLU A 526 15.36 9.27 -3.87
CA GLU A 526 16.79 9.53 -3.70
C GLU A 526 17.37 8.68 -2.55
N LEU A 527 18.28 7.75 -2.88
CA LEU A 527 18.79 6.75 -1.95
C LEU A 527 19.49 7.36 -0.73
N LYS A 528 20.14 8.52 -0.88
CA LYS A 528 20.81 9.21 0.24
C LYS A 528 19.79 9.80 1.22
N LYS A 529 18.70 10.39 0.72
CA LYS A 529 17.61 10.91 1.57
C LYS A 529 16.91 9.76 2.29
N TRP A 530 16.56 8.71 1.55
CA TRP A 530 15.94 7.51 2.13
C TRP A 530 16.82 6.86 3.21
N GLN A 531 18.14 6.75 2.97
CA GLN A 531 19.06 6.19 3.97
C GLN A 531 19.12 7.04 5.26
N LYS A 532 18.99 8.37 5.16
CA LYS A 532 18.89 9.24 6.35
C LYS A 532 17.61 8.95 7.14
N ILE A 533 16.47 8.78 6.45
CA ILE A 533 15.20 8.42 7.08
C ILE A 533 15.32 7.07 7.81
N LEU A 534 15.90 6.05 7.17
CA LEU A 534 16.15 4.75 7.79
C LEU A 534 17.01 4.88 9.06
N ASN A 535 18.10 5.64 9.00
CA ASN A 535 18.98 5.84 10.15
C ASN A 535 18.25 6.57 11.29
N THR A 536 17.43 7.57 10.98
CA THR A 536 16.57 8.28 11.95
C THR A 536 15.58 7.31 12.59
N ALA A 537 14.92 6.48 11.78
CA ALA A 537 13.92 5.55 12.27
C ALA A 537 14.49 4.49 13.21
N VAL A 538 15.65 3.93 12.87
CA VAL A 538 16.36 2.98 13.74
C VAL A 538 16.89 3.67 15.00
N LYS A 539 17.45 4.88 14.88
CA LYS A 539 18.08 5.53 16.04
C LYS A 539 17.07 6.06 17.05
N TYR A 540 15.96 6.61 16.58
CA TYR A 540 15.01 7.35 17.42
C TYR A 540 13.65 6.67 17.55
N GLY A 541 13.37 5.62 16.77
CA GLY A 541 12.07 4.94 16.80
C GLY A 541 10.93 5.80 16.25
N THR A 542 11.19 6.61 15.20
CA THR A 542 10.24 7.53 14.57
C THR A 542 10.32 7.44 13.03
N SER A 543 9.51 8.19 12.27
CA SER A 543 9.61 8.28 10.80
C SER A 543 9.38 6.95 10.05
N GLU A 544 8.73 5.97 10.66
CA GLU A 544 8.38 4.69 10.02
C GLU A 544 7.45 4.87 8.81
N ASP A 545 6.58 5.87 8.84
CA ASP A 545 5.69 6.27 7.75
C ASP A 545 6.49 6.69 6.51
N GLN A 546 7.41 7.65 6.68
CA GLN A 546 8.30 8.16 5.64
C GLN A 546 9.25 7.08 5.10
N LEU A 547 9.63 6.14 5.96
CA LEU A 547 10.49 5.02 5.60
C LEU A 547 9.77 4.00 4.71
N LEU A 548 8.52 3.66 5.05
CA LEU A 548 7.77 2.55 4.49
C LEU A 548 6.88 2.96 3.30
N ASP A 549 6.43 4.22 3.23
CA ASP A 549 5.57 4.68 2.14
C ASP A 549 6.18 4.53 0.74
N PRO A 550 7.47 4.81 0.48
CA PRO A 550 8.06 4.58 -0.83
C PRO A 550 8.00 3.11 -1.29
N ILE A 551 8.17 2.17 -0.35
CA ILE A 551 8.07 0.71 -0.61
C ILE A 551 6.62 0.36 -0.95
N ARG A 552 5.69 0.84 -0.13
CA ARG A 552 4.25 0.66 -0.33
C ARG A 552 3.77 1.22 -1.66
N MET A 553 4.12 2.46 -1.99
CA MET A 553 3.68 3.13 -3.21
C MET A 553 4.21 2.45 -4.46
N THR A 554 5.45 1.95 -4.43
CA THR A 554 6.01 1.16 -5.55
C THR A 554 5.15 -0.07 -5.83
N ILE A 555 4.72 -0.81 -4.80
CA ILE A 555 3.80 -1.95 -4.95
C ILE A 555 2.42 -1.48 -5.41
N ALA A 556 1.89 -0.40 -4.81
CA ALA A 556 0.56 0.12 -5.10
C ALA A 556 0.38 0.56 -6.56
N VAL A 557 1.44 1.04 -7.24
CA VAL A 557 1.42 1.32 -8.68
C VAL A 557 1.07 0.07 -9.49
N TRP A 558 1.61 -1.09 -9.14
CA TRP A 558 1.33 -2.34 -9.85
C TRP A 558 -0.05 -2.90 -9.52
N VAL A 559 -0.50 -2.76 -8.27
CA VAL A 559 -1.91 -3.06 -7.89
C VAL A 559 -2.89 -2.17 -8.67
N TYR A 560 -2.55 -0.89 -8.85
CA TYR A 560 -3.33 0.05 -9.65
C TYR A 560 -3.40 -0.37 -11.12
N LEU A 561 -2.27 -0.66 -11.77
CA LEU A 561 -2.23 -1.07 -13.17
C LEU A 561 -2.94 -2.41 -13.43
N ASN A 562 -2.89 -3.32 -12.45
CA ASN A 562 -3.57 -4.62 -12.51
C ASN A 562 -5.05 -4.57 -12.07
N ASN A 563 -5.56 -3.42 -11.62
CA ASN A 563 -6.98 -3.28 -11.33
C ASN A 563 -7.78 -3.47 -12.62
N ALA A 564 -8.78 -4.36 -12.61
CA ALA A 564 -9.53 -4.75 -13.81
C ALA A 564 -10.10 -3.56 -14.62
N GLN A 565 -10.52 -2.47 -13.95
CA GLN A 565 -11.07 -1.29 -14.63
C GLN A 565 -9.97 -0.43 -15.28
N VAL A 566 -8.80 -0.35 -14.64
CA VAL A 566 -7.63 0.36 -15.16
C VAL A 566 -7.01 -0.44 -16.31
N LEU A 567 -6.84 -1.75 -16.13
CA LEU A 567 -6.26 -2.66 -17.12
C LEU A 567 -7.05 -2.64 -18.44
N ALA A 568 -8.38 -2.71 -18.37
CA ALA A 568 -9.22 -2.64 -19.58
C ALA A 568 -8.98 -1.34 -20.37
N ARG A 569 -8.79 -0.21 -19.68
CA ARG A 569 -8.49 1.08 -20.33
C ARG A 569 -7.04 1.16 -20.79
N LEU A 570 -6.10 0.61 -20.03
CA LEU A 570 -4.70 0.52 -20.41
C LEU A 570 -4.55 -0.21 -21.74
N ASN A 571 -5.20 -1.38 -21.90
CA ASN A 571 -5.20 -2.12 -23.16
C ASN A 571 -5.81 -1.30 -24.31
N GLN A 572 -6.94 -0.63 -24.06
CA GLN A 572 -7.55 0.22 -25.08
C GLN A 572 -6.65 1.40 -25.51
N VAL A 573 -5.99 2.07 -24.57
CA VAL A 573 -5.09 3.19 -24.86
C VAL A 573 -3.85 2.70 -25.62
N ARG A 574 -3.23 1.60 -25.18
CA ARG A 574 -2.12 0.97 -25.90
C ARG A 574 -2.50 0.63 -27.34
N GLN A 575 -3.68 0.07 -27.55
CA GLN A 575 -4.19 -0.26 -28.88
C GLN A 575 -4.45 1.00 -29.74
N ASN A 576 -4.91 2.10 -29.14
CA ASN A 576 -5.08 3.37 -29.83
C ASN A 576 -3.73 3.96 -30.27
N ILE A 577 -2.72 3.94 -29.39
CA ILE A 577 -1.36 4.38 -29.74
C ILE A 577 -0.82 3.51 -30.88
N TYR A 578 -0.99 2.19 -30.79
CA TYR A 578 -0.56 1.26 -31.83
C TYR A 578 -1.23 1.53 -33.18
N THR A 579 -2.52 1.85 -33.17
CA THR A 579 -3.24 2.26 -34.38
C THR A 579 -2.63 3.52 -35.00
N GLU A 580 -2.28 4.53 -34.18
CA GLU A 580 -1.61 5.72 -34.70
C GLU A 580 -0.19 5.43 -35.20
N THR A 581 0.56 4.48 -34.60
CA THR A 581 1.86 4.08 -35.19
C THR A 581 1.70 3.46 -36.57
N LYS A 582 0.61 2.70 -36.83
CA LYS A 582 0.29 2.17 -38.16
C LYS A 582 -0.02 3.28 -39.15
N ASN A 583 -0.78 4.29 -38.73
CA ASN A 583 -1.06 5.48 -39.54
C ASN A 583 0.23 6.23 -39.89
N VAL A 584 1.08 6.46 -38.89
CA VAL A 584 2.37 7.14 -39.05
C VAL A 584 3.29 6.37 -40.00
N ALA A 585 3.42 5.06 -39.83
CA ALA A 585 4.23 4.22 -40.72
C ALA A 585 3.75 4.22 -42.18
N THR A 586 2.45 4.40 -42.39
CA THR A 586 1.84 4.43 -43.72
C THR A 586 2.09 5.76 -44.43
N TYR A 587 2.02 6.88 -43.71
CA TYR A 587 1.96 8.21 -44.32
C TYR A 587 3.16 9.11 -44.05
N VAL A 588 3.98 8.81 -43.04
CA VAL A 588 5.16 9.62 -42.68
C VAL A 588 6.42 8.94 -43.22
N PRO A 589 7.22 9.63 -44.07
CA PRO A 589 8.46 9.07 -44.59
C PRO A 589 9.42 8.64 -43.47
N GLY A 590 10.09 7.51 -43.65
CA GLY A 590 11.10 7.02 -42.71
C GLY A 590 10.56 6.29 -41.47
N MET A 591 9.23 6.17 -41.31
CA MET A 591 8.59 5.61 -40.10
C MET A 591 8.05 4.18 -40.25
N THR A 592 8.34 3.49 -41.37
CA THR A 592 7.72 2.21 -41.72
C THR A 592 7.84 1.12 -40.65
N SER A 593 8.95 1.11 -39.90
CA SER A 593 9.19 0.12 -38.83
C SER A 593 8.49 0.43 -37.50
N LEU A 594 7.92 1.63 -37.32
CA LEU A 594 7.41 2.10 -36.02
C LEU A 594 6.39 1.16 -35.35
N PRO A 595 5.43 0.53 -36.05
CA PRO A 595 4.51 -0.44 -35.45
C PRO A 595 5.23 -1.67 -34.88
N SER A 596 6.19 -2.22 -35.63
CA SER A 596 6.96 -3.39 -35.17
C SER A 596 7.83 -3.03 -33.97
N ILE A 597 8.45 -1.85 -34.00
CA ILE A 597 9.21 -1.30 -32.87
C ILE A 597 8.31 -1.15 -31.64
N MET A 598 7.10 -0.59 -31.81
CA MET A 598 6.17 -0.42 -30.69
C MET A 598 5.79 -1.76 -30.05
N LYS A 599 5.61 -2.84 -30.81
CA LYS A 599 5.33 -4.17 -30.24
C LYS A 599 6.45 -4.66 -29.33
N GLU A 600 7.69 -4.51 -29.75
CA GLU A 600 8.85 -4.90 -28.95
C GLU A 600 9.04 -3.97 -27.75
N PHE A 601 8.92 -2.66 -27.97
CA PHE A 601 9.04 -1.63 -26.94
C PHE A 601 7.98 -1.80 -25.85
N ASP A 602 6.70 -1.91 -26.21
CA ASP A 602 5.59 -1.94 -25.27
C ASP A 602 5.72 -3.11 -24.29
N LYS A 603 6.03 -4.30 -24.81
CA LYS A 603 6.32 -5.48 -23.99
C LYS A 603 7.50 -5.22 -23.05
N ALA A 604 8.62 -4.73 -23.58
CA ALA A 604 9.82 -4.46 -22.80
C ALA A 604 9.61 -3.36 -21.75
N TYR A 605 8.78 -2.36 -22.04
CA TYR A 605 8.47 -1.23 -21.18
C TYR A 605 7.83 -1.69 -19.87
N PHE A 606 6.75 -2.48 -19.95
CA PHE A 606 6.06 -2.96 -18.75
C PHE A 606 6.83 -4.08 -18.04
N GLU A 607 7.41 -5.04 -18.78
CA GLU A 607 8.17 -6.14 -18.17
C GLU A 607 9.41 -5.63 -17.43
N HIS A 608 10.13 -4.68 -18.01
CA HIS A 608 11.35 -4.17 -17.38
C HIS A 608 11.05 -3.28 -16.18
N ALA A 609 10.05 -2.39 -16.27
CA ALA A 609 9.61 -1.59 -15.13
C ALA A 609 9.17 -2.47 -13.95
N ALA A 610 8.46 -3.58 -14.21
CA ALA A 610 8.04 -4.52 -13.17
C ALA A 610 9.24 -5.19 -12.51
N ALA A 611 10.19 -5.68 -13.32
CA ALA A 611 11.39 -6.34 -12.84
C ALA A 611 12.25 -5.41 -11.96
N GLU A 612 12.50 -4.17 -12.41
CA GLU A 612 13.30 -3.22 -11.63
C GLU A 612 12.54 -2.70 -10.39
N SER A 613 11.21 -2.55 -10.47
CA SER A 613 10.37 -2.23 -9.29
C SER A 613 10.46 -3.32 -8.22
N LEU A 614 10.38 -4.59 -8.62
CA LEU A 614 10.48 -5.74 -7.71
C LEU A 614 11.86 -5.76 -7.05
N LYS A 615 12.92 -5.69 -7.84
CA LYS A 615 14.31 -5.65 -7.37
C LYS A 615 14.56 -4.49 -6.43
N TRP A 616 14.05 -3.29 -6.74
CA TRP A 616 14.16 -2.12 -5.88
C TRP A 616 13.45 -2.34 -4.54
N THR A 617 12.21 -2.83 -4.57
CA THR A 617 11.37 -3.08 -3.40
C THR A 617 11.99 -4.15 -2.48
N GLU A 618 12.44 -5.27 -3.05
CA GLU A 618 13.15 -6.34 -2.31
C GLU A 618 14.41 -5.79 -1.63
N ALA A 619 15.22 -5.01 -2.34
CA ALA A 619 16.42 -4.41 -1.79
C ALA A 619 16.12 -3.45 -0.63
N ARG A 620 15.03 -2.67 -0.70
CA ARG A 620 14.62 -1.77 0.39
C ARG A 620 14.10 -2.55 1.59
N ILE A 621 13.23 -3.54 1.39
CA ILE A 621 12.73 -4.40 2.48
C ILE A 621 13.90 -5.06 3.20
N ALA A 622 14.86 -5.63 2.46
CA ALA A 622 16.05 -6.25 3.04
C ALA A 622 16.91 -5.26 3.83
N ALA A 623 17.09 -4.04 3.32
CA ALA A 623 17.85 -2.99 4.00
C ALA A 623 17.20 -2.59 5.33
N VAL A 624 15.88 -2.38 5.36
CA VAL A 624 15.18 -2.04 6.61
C VAL A 624 15.24 -3.20 7.61
N SER A 625 14.92 -4.43 7.17
CA SER A 625 14.99 -5.62 8.05
C SER A 625 16.37 -5.81 8.67
N SER A 626 17.43 -5.63 7.88
CA SER A 626 18.81 -5.72 8.37
C SER A 626 19.11 -4.67 9.43
N ALA A 627 18.71 -3.42 9.19
CA ALA A 627 18.97 -2.31 10.12
C ALA A 627 18.26 -2.50 11.47
N TYR A 628 17.03 -3.03 11.47
CA TYR A 628 16.23 -3.31 12.67
C TYR A 628 16.61 -4.61 13.40
N THR A 629 17.46 -5.46 12.80
CA THR A 629 17.96 -6.70 13.41
C THR A 629 19.36 -6.51 13.99
N ASN A 630 20.19 -5.66 13.38
CA ASN A 630 21.59 -5.46 13.76
C ASN A 630 21.82 -4.32 14.76
N THR A 631 20.77 -3.78 15.38
CA THR A 631 20.87 -2.71 16.38
C THR A 631 21.00 -3.29 17.80
N LEU A 632 21.90 -2.71 18.60
CA LEU A 632 22.12 -3.09 20.00
C LEU A 632 20.97 -2.66 20.91
N ILE A 633 20.24 -1.61 20.53
CA ILE A 633 19.08 -1.07 21.24
C ILE A 633 17.86 -1.25 20.33
N VAL A 634 16.83 -1.94 20.82
CA VAL A 634 15.58 -2.14 20.08
C VAL A 634 14.85 -0.80 19.98
N PRO A 635 14.62 -0.26 18.77
CA PRO A 635 13.92 1.01 18.59
C PRO A 635 12.44 0.87 18.99
N GLY A 636 11.83 1.93 19.51
CA GLY A 636 10.43 1.89 19.97
C GLY A 636 9.43 1.49 18.88
N ASN A 637 9.71 1.79 17.61
CA ASN A 637 8.87 1.43 16.46
C ASN A 637 9.21 0.06 15.84
N SER A 638 10.09 -0.74 16.44
CA SER A 638 10.62 -1.98 15.84
C SER A 638 9.54 -3.01 15.49
N GLU A 639 8.55 -3.20 16.35
CA GLU A 639 7.46 -4.16 16.12
C GLU A 639 6.53 -3.70 14.99
N ILE A 640 6.19 -2.41 14.95
CA ILE A 640 5.35 -1.79 13.91
C ILE A 640 6.04 -1.84 12.55
N VAL A 641 7.34 -1.53 12.50
CA VAL A 641 8.11 -1.59 11.24
C VAL A 641 8.22 -3.03 10.74
N LYS A 642 8.58 -3.99 11.61
CA LYS A 642 8.71 -5.41 11.22
C LYS A 642 7.38 -6.01 10.75
N SER A 643 6.29 -5.73 11.45
CA SER A 643 4.95 -6.20 11.04
C SER A 643 4.53 -5.59 9.70
N THR A 644 4.75 -4.28 9.51
CA THR A 644 4.45 -3.59 8.25
C THR A 644 5.29 -4.13 7.08
N LEU A 645 6.59 -4.39 7.28
CA LEU A 645 7.45 -4.99 6.25
C LEU A 645 6.98 -6.39 5.85
N ASN A 646 6.52 -7.21 6.80
CA ASN A 646 5.98 -8.53 6.47
C ASN A 646 4.71 -8.43 5.61
N LEU A 647 3.84 -7.46 5.88
CA LEU A 647 2.68 -7.19 5.03
C LEU A 647 3.09 -6.76 3.62
N LEU A 648 4.05 -5.83 3.50
CA LEU A 648 4.58 -5.38 2.20
C LEU A 648 5.25 -6.51 1.43
N TYR A 649 6.03 -7.35 2.11
CA TYR A 649 6.68 -8.52 1.53
C TYR A 649 5.68 -9.51 0.94
N ASN A 650 4.56 -9.74 1.64
CA ASN A 650 3.48 -10.61 1.16
C ASN A 650 2.75 -10.06 -0.08
N ASN A 651 2.94 -8.79 -0.43
CA ASN A 651 2.38 -8.17 -1.63
C ASN A 651 3.39 -8.04 -2.78
N LEU A 652 4.62 -8.58 -2.67
CA LEU A 652 5.61 -8.51 -3.76
C LEU A 652 5.14 -9.21 -5.04
N ASN A 653 4.30 -10.24 -4.91
CA ASN A 653 3.65 -10.94 -6.02
C ASN A 653 2.69 -10.04 -6.82
N GLU A 654 2.26 -8.91 -6.27
CA GLU A 654 1.45 -7.91 -6.97
C GLU A 654 2.30 -7.05 -7.92
N ILE A 655 3.63 -7.00 -7.74
CA ILE A 655 4.56 -6.40 -8.71
C ILE A 655 4.74 -7.36 -9.88
N LYS A 656 3.84 -7.25 -10.85
CA LYS A 656 3.85 -8.05 -12.08
C LYS A 656 3.35 -7.22 -13.25
N THR A 657 3.89 -7.53 -14.42
CA THR A 657 3.38 -7.02 -15.69
C THR A 657 1.86 -7.24 -15.76
N PRO A 658 1.07 -6.23 -16.13
CA PRO A 658 -0.36 -6.41 -16.31
C PRO A 658 -0.66 -7.44 -17.40
N ASP A 659 -1.87 -8.03 -17.37
CA ASP A 659 -2.31 -8.97 -18.41
C ASP A 659 -2.68 -8.18 -19.68
N LEU A 660 -1.64 -7.85 -20.44
CA LEU A 660 -1.71 -6.95 -21.59
C LEU A 660 -2.19 -7.68 -22.84
N ASP A 661 -3.22 -7.14 -23.49
CA ASP A 661 -3.68 -7.64 -24.78
C ASP A 661 -2.58 -7.48 -25.85
N SER A 662 -2.59 -8.40 -26.82
CA SER A 662 -1.74 -8.29 -28.01
C SER A 662 -2.10 -7.03 -28.80
N LEU A 663 -1.08 -6.33 -29.27
CA LEU A 663 -1.26 -5.19 -30.16
C LEU A 663 -1.53 -5.70 -31.58
N ASP A 664 -2.69 -5.40 -32.15
CA ASP A 664 -3.13 -5.94 -33.46
C ASP A 664 -3.58 -4.88 -34.48
#